data_AF-A0AAV9VXG2-F1
#
_entry.id   AF-A0AAV9VXG2-F1
#
_cell.length_a   1.000
_cell.length_b   1.000
_cell.length_c   1.000
_cell.angle_alpha   90.00
_cell.angle_beta   90.00
_cell.angle_gamma   90.00
#
_symmetry.space_group_name_H-M   'P 1'
#
loop_
_entity.id
_entity.type
_entity.pdbx_description
1 polymer ?
#
loop_
_entity_poly.entity_id
_entity_poly.type
_entity_poly.pdbx_seq_one_letter_code
_entity_poly.pdbx_strand_id
1 'polypeptide(L)'
;MTSKRPRSTAQSERPEERELEGDMIQSSKKRRTREPQENLQDVSDMDSDEEALYLEQSQFMTANSTAAPRENEPADYGTIELIRLENFMCHPCLEMKFGPFMNFVVGQNGSGKSAVLTALTLCLGAKAAVTNRGGNIKSFIKEGEHMAVVEVHLRNRGDGFKKDVYGNTIIVQRTFNRDGYNQYKIKAKSGKIVSSAKKELLDIIDYMSLQVDNPMTVLSQDLARQFLSNSTDEDKYKFFMKGVQLDDLYALYQAMKSQQAVIDGVLESKAEDIRELKEDKEAAEKKFNLLKDTENLRNKVNELLLKHAWAQVSESKLRLDSVNKRLSDSQGVKEGLNMELEKANGAIRTWEEKVSQAHAAVESSSDSINPLKDEKKELEDRLHHNTEKLRKHQADERNVHLQMKSAKQKVERARRDVDAEKQRLADADNGKHAGLVEEKERLLAEKEGLDAEIRSLDETIEAEQTANRENRVQLAEFRDSVQQKETNLGGARHILRQLTANRSGDLSVYGPNISKLLQAIDRTSWKTGKPIGPIGLSVKLKNKQWSSILERQLARVLTGFIALSLEDKDRLMSLTREHRCSNTVFYTSRTAFNLKEPSSEYLTVLRALEIDSEEVKRTLVMINQIEQTILVEDHIEGRRVMELSPDNVRFCYSINKNKQGNGFSIKMGQGSGGVDPIIGWNKPPRIATSVEERIKFAEADVAMKESELAEARSKYKDLKDAEETRQNSLAEHRNSKQKKKTDVQRVDDQIEDITHKLEQDNSNRELSRLERDVEVREEAYQVYAKQLEDSLTERQRLSEAQTKLKAEMEGLKAKIDEFDSHADSLQTAHNVAIQQREQAVLTSANFIRKIELQDTTILELATLVKKEEDDLGDLTAEAQKFGPGVQLGTKDTTKNIETRLNQLEAEIRKKDARIGASTKDIAKDFGDKAEKYKAAKGEVADLEKVHQALQQSFEERMERWGYFRKYISVQARYQFRFLMSERECDGKLTFDHKRGILQLRVQPSQQATDTQRNTKTLSGGEKSFSQICLLLALWEAMGSPFRCLDEFDVFMDAVNRGVSMGLIVSPAFS
;
A
#
# COMPACT_ATOMS: atom_id res chain seq x y z
N MET A 1 -51.78 13.37 75.73
CA MET A 1 -51.47 13.16 77.17
C MET A 1 -51.93 11.76 77.58
N THR A 2 -51.46 11.26 78.71
CA THR A 2 -51.71 9.88 79.21
C THR A 2 -53.08 9.68 79.87
N SER A 3 -53.76 8.55 79.60
CA SER A 3 -54.09 7.51 80.62
C SER A 3 -55.32 6.62 80.28
N LYS A 4 -55.38 5.43 80.93
CA LYS A 4 -56.55 4.55 81.25
C LYS A 4 -57.26 3.74 80.12
N ARG A 5 -57.09 2.40 80.20
CA ARG A 5 -58.07 1.27 80.40
C ARG A 5 -59.59 1.51 80.19
N PRO A 6 -60.45 0.47 79.92
CA PRO A 6 -60.27 -0.97 80.26
C PRO A 6 -60.74 -2.02 79.19
N ARG A 7 -60.82 -3.30 79.63
CA ARG A 7 -61.28 -4.52 78.92
C ARG A 7 -62.80 -4.59 78.67
N SER A 8 -63.22 -5.51 77.80
CA SER A 8 -64.26 -6.51 78.12
C SER A 8 -63.93 -7.88 77.46
N THR A 9 -64.65 -8.95 77.84
CA THR A 9 -64.40 -10.35 77.43
C THR A 9 -65.70 -11.17 77.44
N ALA A 10 -65.83 -12.16 76.55
CA ALA A 10 -66.84 -13.22 76.65
C ALA A 10 -66.29 -14.56 76.11
N GLN A 11 -66.71 -15.66 76.73
CA GLN A 11 -66.51 -17.08 76.34
C GLN A 11 -67.94 -17.69 76.20
N SER A 12 -68.22 -18.94 75.81
CA SER A 12 -67.46 -20.12 75.32
C SER A 12 -68.38 -20.85 74.28
N GLU A 13 -68.44 -22.17 73.97
CA GLU A 13 -67.84 -23.42 74.47
C GLU A 13 -67.73 -24.51 73.37
N ARG A 14 -68.26 -25.73 73.60
CA ARG A 14 -68.21 -26.98 72.81
C ARG A 14 -69.44 -27.86 73.25
N PRO A 15 -69.55 -29.21 73.04
CA PRO A 15 -68.75 -30.19 72.28
C PRO A 15 -69.58 -31.26 71.49
N GLU A 16 -68.94 -32.40 71.14
CA GLU A 16 -69.49 -33.75 70.85
C GLU A 16 -70.08 -34.03 69.42
N GLU A 17 -69.93 -35.21 68.79
CA GLU A 17 -69.12 -36.42 69.07
C GLU A 17 -68.84 -37.29 67.79
N ARG A 18 -67.76 -38.13 67.83
CA ARG A 18 -67.60 -39.57 67.43
C ARG A 18 -68.34 -40.22 66.20
N GLU A 19 -67.86 -41.28 65.52
CA GLU A 19 -66.64 -42.14 65.59
C GLU A 19 -66.43 -43.02 64.30
N LEU A 20 -65.31 -43.79 64.23
CA LEU A 20 -65.04 -45.01 63.40
C LEU A 20 -64.93 -44.88 61.86
N GLU A 21 -64.08 -45.61 61.10
CA GLU A 21 -62.85 -46.42 61.38
C GLU A 21 -62.09 -46.65 60.04
N GLY A 22 -60.76 -46.91 60.01
CA GLY A 22 -60.06 -47.10 58.72
C GLY A 22 -58.52 -47.14 58.63
N ASP A 23 -57.87 -48.02 59.40
CA ASP A 23 -56.53 -48.62 59.15
C ASP A 23 -55.21 -47.79 59.12
N MET A 24 -54.07 -48.48 59.27
CA MET A 24 -52.73 -47.91 59.56
C MET A 24 -51.67 -48.14 58.47
N ILE A 25 -50.98 -47.07 58.03
CA ILE A 25 -49.57 -47.13 57.56
C ILE A 25 -48.81 -45.90 58.11
N GLN A 26 -47.59 -46.11 58.64
CA GLN A 26 -46.73 -45.04 59.18
C GLN A 26 -46.08 -44.22 58.05
N SER A 27 -46.21 -42.90 58.08
CA SER A 27 -45.58 -42.00 57.09
C SER A 27 -44.36 -41.25 57.65
N SER A 28 -43.22 -41.38 56.97
CA SER A 28 -41.99 -40.63 57.27
C SER A 28 -42.17 -39.13 56.95
N LYS A 29 -41.75 -38.25 57.87
CA LYS A 29 -41.86 -36.78 57.71
C LYS A 29 -41.05 -36.27 56.52
N LYS A 30 -41.70 -35.67 55.52
CA LYS A 30 -41.02 -34.88 54.46
C LYS A 30 -40.45 -33.57 55.05
N ARG A 31 -39.20 -33.25 54.70
CA ARG A 31 -38.55 -31.94 54.93
C ARG A 31 -39.28 -30.90 54.04
N ARG A 32 -39.75 -29.78 54.60
CA ARG A 32 -40.35 -28.68 53.82
C ARG A 32 -39.23 -27.76 53.31
N THR A 33 -39.11 -27.61 52.00
CA THR A 33 -38.33 -26.53 51.36
C THR A 33 -39.06 -25.19 51.48
N ARG A 34 -38.30 -24.09 51.50
CA ARG A 34 -38.81 -22.71 51.34
C ARG A 34 -38.72 -22.29 49.87
N GLU A 35 -39.56 -21.34 49.46
CA GLU A 35 -39.57 -20.82 48.09
C GLU A 35 -38.45 -19.78 47.85
N PRO A 36 -37.98 -19.58 46.60
CA PRO A 36 -36.71 -18.89 46.35
C PRO A 36 -36.78 -17.35 46.24
N GLN A 37 -37.93 -16.71 46.52
CA GLN A 37 -38.19 -15.32 46.11
C GLN A 37 -37.43 -14.23 46.89
N GLU A 38 -36.79 -14.52 48.03
CA GLU A 38 -36.05 -13.53 48.82
C GLU A 38 -34.57 -13.33 48.38
N ASN A 39 -34.07 -14.11 47.40
CA ASN A 39 -32.63 -14.21 47.06
C ASN A 39 -32.02 -13.00 46.28
N LEU A 40 -32.70 -11.85 46.19
CA LEU A 40 -32.33 -10.75 45.28
C LEU A 40 -31.38 -9.69 45.86
N GLN A 41 -30.88 -9.82 47.09
CA GLN A 41 -30.07 -8.78 47.73
C GLN A 41 -28.56 -8.79 47.39
N ASP A 42 -28.05 -9.85 46.75
CA ASP A 42 -26.60 -10.09 46.62
C ASP A 42 -25.95 -9.57 45.31
N VAL A 43 -26.73 -8.85 44.51
CA VAL A 43 -26.41 -8.44 43.13
C VAL A 43 -25.41 -7.27 43.05
N SER A 44 -25.23 -6.51 44.14
CA SER A 44 -24.50 -5.23 44.20
C SER A 44 -23.04 -5.24 43.72
N ASP A 45 -22.42 -6.42 43.64
CA ASP A 45 -20.99 -6.61 43.42
C ASP A 45 -20.69 -7.23 42.03
N MET A 46 -21.66 -7.26 41.10
CA MET A 46 -21.54 -7.92 39.79
C MET A 46 -21.70 -6.94 38.61
N ASP A 47 -20.98 -7.21 37.51
CA ASP A 47 -21.25 -6.59 36.20
C ASP A 47 -22.54 -7.19 35.60
N SER A 48 -23.29 -6.47 34.76
CA SER A 48 -24.55 -6.97 34.15
C SER A 48 -24.41 -8.28 33.35
N ASP A 49 -23.23 -8.54 32.75
CA ASP A 49 -22.92 -9.84 32.12
C ASP A 49 -22.93 -10.99 33.15
N GLU A 50 -22.41 -10.74 34.35
CA GLU A 50 -22.31 -11.74 35.41
C GLU A 50 -23.64 -11.92 36.13
N GLU A 51 -24.44 -10.86 36.28
CA GLU A 51 -25.83 -10.94 36.74
C GLU A 51 -26.65 -11.87 35.83
N ALA A 52 -26.56 -11.68 34.51
CA ALA A 52 -27.29 -12.47 33.52
C ALA A 52 -26.89 -13.96 33.58
N LEU A 53 -25.58 -14.25 33.64
CA LEU A 53 -25.06 -15.62 33.78
C LEU A 53 -25.46 -16.28 35.11
N TYR A 54 -25.48 -15.51 36.22
CA TYR A 54 -25.87 -16.03 37.53
C TYR A 54 -27.37 -16.34 37.59
N LEU A 55 -28.19 -15.47 37.00
CA LEU A 55 -29.63 -15.71 36.85
C LEU A 55 -29.92 -16.92 35.95
N GLU A 56 -29.23 -17.04 34.81
CA GLU A 56 -29.31 -18.20 33.90
C GLU A 56 -29.05 -19.52 34.64
N GLN A 57 -27.90 -19.64 35.30
CA GLN A 57 -27.54 -20.85 36.03
C GLN A 57 -28.49 -21.16 37.20
N SER A 58 -29.00 -20.13 37.88
CA SER A 58 -29.99 -20.33 38.95
C SER A 58 -31.26 -21.01 38.46
N GLN A 59 -31.65 -20.77 37.20
CA GLN A 59 -32.80 -21.43 36.57
C GLN A 59 -32.46 -22.85 36.10
N PHE A 60 -31.27 -23.08 35.55
CA PHE A 60 -30.77 -24.40 35.13
C PHE A 60 -30.73 -25.40 36.30
N MET A 61 -30.11 -25.01 37.42
CA MET A 61 -30.00 -25.87 38.61
C MET A 61 -31.35 -26.13 39.27
N THR A 62 -32.23 -25.12 39.32
CA THR A 62 -33.61 -25.30 39.79
C THR A 62 -34.37 -26.31 38.92
N ALA A 63 -34.24 -26.25 37.60
CA ALA A 63 -34.84 -27.22 36.70
C ALA A 63 -34.30 -28.65 36.91
N ASN A 64 -32.96 -28.81 36.98
CA ASN A 64 -32.34 -30.13 37.21
C ASN A 64 -32.77 -30.75 38.55
N SER A 65 -32.95 -29.96 39.61
CA SER A 65 -33.48 -30.44 40.90
C SER A 65 -34.91 -31.02 40.86
N THR A 66 -35.62 -30.82 39.74
CA THR A 66 -36.98 -31.34 39.52
C THR A 66 -37.04 -32.48 38.49
N ALA A 67 -35.90 -32.84 37.89
CA ALA A 67 -35.80 -33.97 36.97
C ALA A 67 -35.72 -35.31 37.73
N ALA A 68 -36.03 -36.42 37.05
CA ALA A 68 -35.71 -37.75 37.57
C ALA A 68 -34.18 -37.97 37.58
N PRO A 69 -33.63 -38.70 38.56
CA PRO A 69 -32.20 -39.05 38.57
C PRO A 69 -31.85 -39.83 37.31
N ARG A 70 -30.66 -39.56 36.75
CA ARG A 70 -30.18 -40.22 35.54
C ARG A 70 -29.52 -41.54 35.92
N GLU A 71 -29.58 -42.55 35.06
CA GLU A 71 -28.73 -43.72 35.25
C GLU A 71 -27.27 -43.30 35.06
N ASN A 72 -26.43 -43.54 36.08
CA ASN A 72 -25.02 -43.16 36.06
C ASN A 72 -24.26 -44.09 35.09
N GLU A 73 -23.85 -43.57 33.93
CA GLU A 73 -23.15 -44.35 32.90
C GLU A 73 -21.61 -44.21 32.99
N PRO A 74 -20.84 -45.31 32.87
CA PRO A 74 -19.38 -45.26 32.89
C PRO A 74 -18.78 -44.48 31.71
N ALA A 75 -18.04 -43.40 32.00
CA ALA A 75 -17.29 -42.61 31.02
C ALA A 75 -16.49 -43.49 30.03
N ASP A 76 -16.61 -43.20 28.74
CA ASP A 76 -16.30 -44.18 27.71
C ASP A 76 -14.80 -44.40 27.50
N TYR A 77 -13.98 -43.38 27.78
CA TYR A 77 -12.53 -43.42 27.77
C TYR A 77 -11.93 -42.62 28.93
N GLY A 78 -10.61 -42.70 29.11
CA GLY A 78 -9.85 -41.90 30.10
C GLY A 78 -9.93 -42.36 31.56
N THR A 79 -10.94 -43.16 31.92
CA THR A 79 -10.98 -43.86 33.22
C THR A 79 -9.92 -44.95 33.32
N ILE A 80 -9.41 -45.21 34.52
CA ILE A 80 -8.37 -46.22 34.77
C ILE A 80 -9.03 -47.58 35.01
N GLU A 81 -8.68 -48.62 34.24
CA GLU A 81 -9.18 -49.99 34.44
C GLU A 81 -8.28 -50.79 35.41
N LEU A 82 -6.96 -50.57 35.38
CA LEU A 82 -5.97 -51.32 36.18
C LEU A 82 -4.68 -50.52 36.41
N ILE A 83 -4.03 -50.73 37.56
CA ILE A 83 -2.61 -50.40 37.78
C ILE A 83 -1.83 -51.62 38.28
N ARG A 84 -0.60 -51.76 37.79
CA ARG A 84 0.39 -52.76 38.21
C ARG A 84 1.71 -52.09 38.56
N LEU A 85 2.27 -52.43 39.72
CA LEU A 85 3.54 -51.96 40.23
C LEU A 85 4.48 -53.17 40.39
N GLU A 86 5.74 -53.02 39.97
CA GLU A 86 6.80 -53.99 40.25
C GLU A 86 8.02 -53.22 40.78
N ASN A 87 8.56 -53.65 41.92
CA ASN A 87 9.71 -53.05 42.59
C ASN A 87 9.60 -51.52 42.81
N PHE A 88 8.41 -51.04 43.15
CA PHE A 88 8.10 -49.62 43.30
C PHE A 88 7.86 -49.24 44.78
N MET A 89 8.70 -48.35 45.31
CA MET A 89 8.72 -47.91 46.72
C MET A 89 8.71 -49.09 47.71
N CYS A 90 7.58 -49.38 48.35
CA CYS A 90 7.41 -50.49 49.30
C CYS A 90 6.76 -51.74 48.69
N HIS A 91 6.36 -51.71 47.41
CA HIS A 91 5.65 -52.79 46.72
C HIS A 91 6.60 -53.61 45.84
N PRO A 92 6.89 -54.89 46.15
CA PRO A 92 7.64 -55.77 45.26
C PRO A 92 6.84 -56.13 44.01
N CYS A 93 5.56 -56.47 44.19
CA CYS A 93 4.56 -56.62 43.13
C CYS A 93 3.19 -56.27 43.70
N LEU A 94 2.43 -55.41 43.01
CA LEU A 94 1.05 -55.06 43.35
C LEU A 94 0.25 -54.94 42.04
N GLU A 95 -0.91 -55.59 41.96
CA GLU A 95 -1.89 -55.38 40.89
C GLU A 95 -3.23 -54.97 41.52
N MET A 96 -3.83 -53.91 40.99
CA MET A 96 -5.08 -53.34 41.49
C MET A 96 -5.99 -53.00 40.31
N LYS A 97 -7.22 -53.50 40.37
CA LYS A 97 -8.27 -53.30 39.35
C LYS A 97 -9.32 -52.36 39.90
N PHE A 98 -9.78 -51.42 39.08
CA PHE A 98 -10.73 -50.39 39.48
C PHE A 98 -12.11 -50.65 38.85
N GLY A 99 -13.16 -50.34 39.60
CA GLY A 99 -14.52 -50.22 39.08
C GLY A 99 -14.71 -48.93 38.29
N PRO A 100 -15.79 -48.82 37.49
CA PRO A 100 -16.01 -47.70 36.56
C PRO A 100 -16.27 -46.33 37.19
N PHE A 101 -16.56 -46.27 38.50
CA PHE A 101 -16.94 -45.05 39.21
C PHE A 101 -16.00 -44.79 40.40
N MET A 102 -16.54 -44.54 41.59
CA MET A 102 -15.78 -44.35 42.82
C MET A 102 -15.13 -45.65 43.30
N ASN A 103 -13.89 -45.54 43.79
CA ASN A 103 -13.05 -46.65 44.24
C ASN A 103 -12.39 -46.31 45.58
N PHE A 104 -12.52 -47.18 46.59
CA PHE A 104 -11.92 -46.98 47.91
C PHE A 104 -10.70 -47.88 48.12
N VAL A 105 -9.51 -47.29 48.21
CA VAL A 105 -8.25 -48.01 48.48
C VAL A 105 -7.96 -47.99 49.98
N VAL A 106 -8.31 -49.08 50.67
CA VAL A 106 -8.14 -49.23 52.12
C VAL A 106 -6.93 -50.10 52.47
N GLY A 107 -6.30 -49.83 53.62
CA GLY A 107 -5.12 -50.55 54.08
C GLY A 107 -4.52 -49.94 55.34
N GLN A 108 -3.73 -50.73 56.08
CA GLN A 108 -3.09 -50.30 57.34
C GLN A 108 -2.17 -49.09 57.14
N ASN A 109 -1.89 -48.33 58.20
CA ASN A 109 -0.94 -47.22 58.12
C ASN A 109 0.46 -47.76 57.78
N GLY A 110 1.18 -47.08 56.88
CA GLY A 110 2.45 -47.56 56.33
C GLY A 110 2.34 -48.56 55.17
N SER A 111 1.17 -49.14 54.86
CA SER A 111 0.98 -50.14 53.78
C SER A 111 1.16 -49.63 52.33
N GLY A 112 1.67 -48.41 52.13
CA GLY A 112 1.99 -47.90 50.79
C GLY A 112 0.79 -47.45 49.95
N LYS A 113 -0.37 -47.14 50.55
CA LYS A 113 -1.57 -46.65 49.83
C LYS A 113 -1.23 -45.51 48.85
N SER A 114 -0.60 -44.45 49.34
CA SER A 114 -0.20 -43.26 48.57
C SER A 114 0.86 -43.54 47.49
N ALA A 115 1.56 -44.67 47.55
CA ALA A 115 2.48 -45.08 46.49
C ALA A 115 1.73 -45.43 45.19
N VAL A 116 0.48 -45.90 45.28
CA VAL A 116 -0.38 -46.14 44.11
C VAL A 116 -0.68 -44.83 43.38
N LEU A 117 -1.03 -43.76 44.11
CA LEU A 117 -1.25 -42.45 43.52
C LEU A 117 0.03 -41.85 42.94
N THR A 118 1.14 -41.97 43.68
CA THR A 118 2.48 -41.55 43.23
C THR A 118 2.86 -42.26 41.91
N ALA A 119 2.54 -43.55 41.79
CA ALA A 119 2.79 -44.35 40.59
C ALA A 119 1.88 -43.94 39.41
N LEU A 120 0.58 -43.69 39.63
CA LEU A 120 -0.33 -43.17 38.61
C LEU A 120 0.21 -41.88 37.98
N THR A 121 0.49 -40.88 38.81
CA THR A 121 1.03 -39.57 38.38
C THR A 121 2.37 -39.72 37.64
N LEU A 122 3.28 -40.57 38.12
CA LEU A 122 4.55 -40.83 37.44
C LEU A 122 4.39 -41.60 36.11
N CYS A 123 3.46 -42.54 36.01
CA CYS A 123 3.27 -43.32 34.79
C CYS A 123 2.57 -42.50 33.69
N LEU A 124 1.65 -41.63 34.09
CA LEU A 124 0.93 -40.70 33.21
C LEU A 124 1.71 -39.40 32.95
N GLY A 125 3.05 -39.47 32.84
CA GLY A 125 3.84 -38.43 32.21
C GLY A 125 4.40 -37.31 33.09
N ALA A 126 3.93 -37.16 34.34
CA ALA A 126 4.30 -36.06 35.23
C ALA A 126 5.76 -36.11 35.72
N LYS A 127 6.21 -34.98 36.32
CA LYS A 127 7.55 -34.82 36.90
C LYS A 127 7.58 -35.33 38.35
N ALA A 128 8.68 -35.96 38.76
CA ALA A 128 8.88 -36.48 40.12
C ALA A 128 8.54 -35.46 41.23
N ALA A 129 9.01 -34.21 41.06
CA ALA A 129 8.76 -33.12 42.01
C ALA A 129 7.27 -32.81 42.29
N VAL A 130 6.35 -33.11 41.35
CA VAL A 130 4.90 -32.89 41.54
C VAL A 130 4.32 -33.82 42.61
N THR A 131 4.97 -34.97 42.86
CA THR A 131 4.49 -35.96 43.84
C THR A 131 4.80 -35.60 45.29
N ASN A 132 5.57 -34.54 45.55
CA ASN A 132 6.14 -34.14 46.86
C ASN A 132 7.00 -35.20 47.59
N ARG A 133 6.99 -36.47 47.16
CA ARG A 133 7.64 -37.61 47.82
C ARG A 133 9.02 -37.98 47.27
N GLY A 134 9.56 -37.24 46.29
CA GLY A 134 10.92 -37.44 45.79
C GLY A 134 11.32 -36.51 44.63
N GLY A 135 12.52 -35.92 44.70
CA GLY A 135 13.03 -35.00 43.67
C GLY A 135 13.57 -35.68 42.40
N ASN A 136 13.86 -36.98 42.44
CA ASN A 136 14.45 -37.75 41.34
C ASN A 136 13.71 -39.08 41.19
N ILE A 137 13.42 -39.51 39.96
CA ILE A 137 12.68 -40.77 39.70
C ILE A 137 13.37 -42.01 40.32
N LYS A 138 14.70 -41.97 40.50
CA LYS A 138 15.47 -43.06 41.11
C LYS A 138 15.05 -43.35 42.57
N SER A 139 14.45 -42.41 43.30
CA SER A 139 14.00 -42.62 44.70
C SER A 139 12.69 -43.41 44.83
N PHE A 140 11.99 -43.71 43.72
CA PHE A 140 10.79 -44.55 43.74
C PHE A 140 11.07 -46.02 43.42
N ILE A 141 12.34 -46.39 43.17
CA ILE A 141 12.76 -47.79 43.07
C ILE A 141 12.85 -48.37 44.48
N LYS A 142 12.25 -49.55 44.68
CA LYS A 142 12.27 -50.27 45.96
C LYS A 142 13.70 -50.49 46.47
N GLU A 143 13.87 -50.46 47.78
CA GLU A 143 15.16 -50.75 48.41
C GLU A 143 15.62 -52.20 48.15
N GLY A 144 16.92 -52.36 47.90
CA GLY A 144 17.52 -53.59 47.35
C GLY A 144 17.37 -53.76 45.83
N GLU A 145 16.38 -53.13 45.19
CA GLU A 145 16.06 -53.39 43.78
C GLU A 145 16.79 -52.45 42.81
N HIS A 146 17.10 -52.93 41.61
CA HIS A 146 17.81 -52.15 40.59
C HIS A 146 16.90 -51.39 39.60
N MET A 147 15.69 -51.90 39.36
CA MET A 147 14.73 -51.40 38.38
C MET A 147 13.31 -51.44 38.97
N ALA A 148 12.49 -50.47 38.61
CA ALA A 148 11.06 -50.43 38.89
C ALA A 148 10.24 -50.36 37.60
N VAL A 149 9.03 -50.90 37.65
CA VAL A 149 8.05 -50.86 36.56
C VAL A 149 6.71 -50.38 37.13
N VAL A 150 6.07 -49.47 36.40
CA VAL A 150 4.67 -49.10 36.61
C VAL A 150 3.93 -49.33 35.30
N GLU A 151 2.74 -49.90 35.35
CA GLU A 151 1.85 -50.06 34.20
C GLU A 151 0.43 -49.65 34.56
N VAL A 152 -0.18 -48.79 33.74
CA VAL A 152 -1.52 -48.23 33.92
C VAL A 152 -2.35 -48.54 32.67
N HIS A 153 -3.54 -49.10 32.86
CA HIS A 153 -4.46 -49.46 31.79
C HIS A 153 -5.59 -48.42 31.77
N LEU A 154 -5.69 -47.67 30.68
CA LEU A 154 -6.70 -46.63 30.44
C LEU A 154 -7.81 -47.18 29.54
N ARG A 155 -9.06 -46.96 29.91
CA ARG A 155 -10.22 -47.30 29.10
C ARG A 155 -10.21 -46.49 27.80
N ASN A 156 -10.56 -47.14 26.68
CA ASN A 156 -10.53 -46.53 25.34
C ASN A 156 -11.72 -47.00 24.48
N ARG A 157 -12.95 -46.82 24.99
CA ARG A 157 -14.20 -47.19 24.31
C ARG A 157 -14.84 -45.93 23.71
N GLY A 158 -16.09 -45.99 23.24
CA GLY A 158 -16.72 -44.86 22.54
C GLY A 158 -15.93 -44.35 21.34
N ASP A 159 -15.85 -43.03 21.22
CA ASP A 159 -14.86 -42.33 20.39
C ASP A 159 -13.51 -42.29 21.14
N GLY A 160 -12.78 -43.41 21.07
CA GLY A 160 -11.52 -43.62 21.79
C GLY A 160 -10.29 -43.27 20.95
N PHE A 161 -9.25 -42.72 21.57
CA PHE A 161 -8.00 -42.34 20.92
C PHE A 161 -7.42 -43.49 20.07
N LYS A 162 -7.34 -43.26 18.75
CA LYS A 162 -6.80 -44.20 17.75
C LYS A 162 -7.28 -45.65 17.99
N LYS A 163 -8.59 -45.83 18.22
CA LYS A 163 -9.23 -47.09 18.64
C LYS A 163 -8.86 -48.29 17.78
N ASP A 164 -8.70 -48.14 16.47
CA ASP A 164 -8.30 -49.21 15.55
C ASP A 164 -6.86 -49.71 15.78
N VAL A 165 -6.01 -48.90 16.41
CA VAL A 165 -4.60 -49.19 16.68
C VAL A 165 -4.40 -49.77 18.08
N TYR A 166 -5.07 -49.21 19.10
CA TYR A 166 -4.92 -49.62 20.50
C TYR A 166 -5.99 -50.60 20.99
N GLY A 167 -7.17 -50.61 20.36
CA GLY A 167 -8.35 -51.30 20.85
C GLY A 167 -8.97 -50.62 22.09
N ASN A 168 -9.86 -51.34 22.77
CA ASN A 168 -10.72 -50.83 23.85
C ASN A 168 -10.00 -50.45 25.16
N THR A 169 -8.69 -50.65 25.26
CA THR A 169 -7.85 -50.33 26.43
C THR A 169 -6.45 -49.92 25.92
N ILE A 170 -5.92 -48.78 26.38
CA ILE A 170 -4.54 -48.35 26.15
C ILE A 170 -3.70 -48.73 27.38
N ILE A 171 -2.56 -49.38 27.19
CA ILE A 171 -1.67 -49.77 28.28
C ILE A 171 -0.42 -48.88 28.26
N VAL A 172 -0.28 -48.01 29.26
CA VAL A 172 0.90 -47.15 29.45
C VAL A 172 1.82 -47.82 30.46
N GLN A 173 2.97 -48.32 30.02
CA GLN A 173 4.03 -48.84 30.89
C GLN A 173 5.19 -47.84 30.97
N ARG A 174 5.69 -47.57 32.18
CA ARG A 174 6.92 -46.82 32.45
C ARG A 174 7.92 -47.70 33.20
N THR A 175 9.15 -47.78 32.70
CA THR A 175 10.24 -48.58 33.30
C THR A 175 11.44 -47.69 33.56
N PHE A 176 12.02 -47.75 34.76
CA PHE A 176 13.19 -46.95 35.13
C PHE A 176 14.15 -47.68 36.09
N ASN A 177 15.45 -47.36 36.03
CA ASN A 177 16.50 -48.04 36.81
C ASN A 177 17.48 -47.08 37.51
N ARG A 178 18.37 -47.63 38.36
CA ARG A 178 19.36 -46.84 39.11
C ARG A 178 20.45 -46.21 38.25
N ASP A 179 20.78 -46.76 37.08
CA ASP A 179 21.75 -46.14 36.15
C ASP A 179 21.21 -44.83 35.56
N GLY A 180 19.92 -44.82 35.18
CA GLY A 180 19.28 -43.67 34.51
C GLY A 180 18.38 -44.05 33.33
N TYR A 181 18.21 -45.34 33.04
CA TYR A 181 17.19 -45.83 32.12
C TYR A 181 15.81 -45.29 32.56
N ASN A 182 15.03 -44.75 31.62
CA ASN A 182 13.68 -44.21 31.86
C ASN A 182 12.92 -44.22 30.53
N GLN A 183 12.10 -45.25 30.30
CA GLN A 183 11.42 -45.47 29.03
C GLN A 183 9.92 -45.67 29.23
N TYR A 184 9.13 -45.17 28.27
CA TYR A 184 7.72 -45.51 28.12
C TYR A 184 7.53 -46.62 27.08
N LYS A 185 6.52 -47.46 27.27
CA LYS A 185 6.00 -48.41 26.27
C LYS A 185 4.48 -48.32 26.30
N ILE A 186 3.91 -47.78 25.23
CA ILE A 186 2.47 -47.62 25.05
C ILE A 186 2.01 -48.79 24.18
N LYS A 187 1.10 -49.61 24.71
CA LYS A 187 0.67 -50.87 24.09
C LYS A 187 -0.82 -50.85 23.80
N ALA A 188 -1.21 -51.56 22.74
CA ALA A 188 -2.60 -51.95 22.51
C ALA A 188 -3.06 -52.98 23.55
N LYS A 189 -4.38 -53.18 23.67
CA LYS A 189 -4.99 -54.22 24.52
C LYS A 189 -4.46 -55.65 24.26
N SER A 190 -3.92 -55.91 23.06
CA SER A 190 -3.25 -57.16 22.69
C SER A 190 -1.83 -57.32 23.24
N GLY A 191 -1.32 -56.36 24.04
CA GLY A 191 0.05 -56.33 24.55
C GLY A 191 1.10 -55.86 23.53
N LYS A 192 0.73 -55.72 22.25
CA LYS A 192 1.62 -55.18 21.20
C LYS A 192 2.00 -53.73 21.52
N ILE A 193 3.30 -53.46 21.62
CA ILE A 193 3.83 -52.09 21.71
C ILE A 193 3.51 -51.35 20.41
N VAL A 194 2.87 -50.19 20.53
CA VAL A 194 2.53 -49.28 19.42
C VAL A 194 3.54 -48.14 19.36
N SER A 195 3.96 -47.61 20.51
CA SER A 195 4.90 -46.49 20.60
C SER A 195 5.72 -46.55 21.89
N SER A 196 6.90 -45.92 21.87
CA SER A 196 7.73 -45.63 23.05
C SER A 196 8.05 -44.14 23.21
N ALA A 197 7.46 -43.28 22.37
CA ALA A 197 7.72 -41.85 22.38
C ALA A 197 6.88 -41.15 23.46
N LYS A 198 7.50 -40.26 24.27
CA LYS A 198 6.74 -39.45 25.25
C LYS A 198 5.65 -38.59 24.57
N LYS A 199 5.87 -38.15 23.32
CA LYS A 199 4.85 -37.36 22.60
C LYS A 199 3.52 -38.11 22.48
N GLU A 200 3.53 -39.37 22.02
CA GLU A 200 2.29 -40.16 21.88
C GLU A 200 1.55 -40.31 23.23
N LEU A 201 2.27 -40.39 24.36
CA LEU A 201 1.67 -40.39 25.69
C LEU A 201 1.01 -39.04 26.02
N LEU A 202 1.64 -37.92 25.66
CA LEU A 202 1.05 -36.59 25.83
C LEU A 202 -0.17 -36.40 24.92
N ASP A 203 -0.11 -36.86 23.66
CA ASP A 203 -1.23 -36.83 22.71
C ASP A 203 -2.44 -37.65 23.24
N ILE A 204 -2.20 -38.77 23.95
CA ILE A 204 -3.24 -39.56 24.64
C ILE A 204 -3.80 -38.80 25.86
N ILE A 205 -2.93 -38.22 26.69
CA ILE A 205 -3.31 -37.48 27.89
C ILE A 205 -4.18 -36.26 27.54
N ASP A 206 -3.82 -35.53 26.49
CA ASP A 206 -4.54 -34.35 26.00
C ASP A 206 -5.93 -34.73 25.47
N TYR A 207 -6.00 -35.72 24.56
CA TYR A 207 -7.27 -36.22 24.01
C TYR A 207 -8.22 -36.78 25.09
N MET A 208 -7.68 -37.43 26.12
CA MET A 208 -8.46 -37.98 27.24
C MET A 208 -8.61 -37.00 28.42
N SER A 209 -8.13 -35.75 28.32
CA SER A 209 -8.17 -34.72 29.38
C SER A 209 -7.60 -35.17 30.74
N LEU A 210 -6.53 -35.97 30.76
CA LEU A 210 -5.98 -36.58 31.98
C LEU A 210 -5.05 -35.62 32.74
N GLN A 211 -5.66 -34.71 33.51
CA GLN A 211 -4.97 -33.63 34.25
C GLN A 211 -4.20 -34.14 35.49
N VAL A 212 -3.23 -35.05 35.32
CA VAL A 212 -2.56 -35.75 36.45
C VAL A 212 -1.55 -34.93 37.24
N ASP A 213 -1.15 -33.77 36.71
CA ASP A 213 -0.31 -32.76 37.36
C ASP A 213 -1.11 -31.52 37.81
N ASN A 214 -2.45 -31.54 37.68
CA ASN A 214 -3.35 -30.57 38.30
C ASN A 214 -3.57 -30.93 39.78
N PRO A 215 -3.22 -30.05 40.75
CA PRO A 215 -3.37 -30.33 42.19
C PRO A 215 -4.82 -30.51 42.64
N MET A 216 -5.80 -30.05 41.86
CA MET A 216 -7.23 -30.21 42.14
C MET A 216 -7.78 -31.55 41.63
N THR A 217 -7.10 -32.19 40.67
CA THR A 217 -7.44 -33.52 40.13
C THR A 217 -6.75 -34.63 40.92
N VAL A 218 -5.47 -34.42 41.26
CA VAL A 218 -4.65 -35.33 42.06
C VAL A 218 -4.30 -34.65 43.38
N LEU A 219 -5.22 -34.77 44.34
CA LEU A 219 -5.10 -34.13 45.65
C LEU A 219 -4.32 -35.04 46.61
N SER A 220 -3.00 -34.88 46.63
CA SER A 220 -2.12 -35.54 47.60
C SER A 220 -2.33 -35.00 49.02
N GLN A 221 -1.94 -35.77 50.04
CA GLN A 221 -2.07 -35.39 51.46
C GLN A 221 -1.52 -34.00 51.79
N ASP A 222 -0.35 -33.62 51.26
CA ASP A 222 0.25 -32.31 51.49
C ASP A 222 -0.46 -31.18 50.74
N LEU A 223 -1.00 -31.44 49.55
CA LEU A 223 -1.81 -30.48 48.79
C LEU A 223 -3.19 -30.27 49.44
N ALA A 224 -3.81 -31.35 49.91
CA ALA A 224 -5.02 -31.28 50.74
C ALA A 224 -4.76 -30.43 51.99
N ARG A 225 -3.63 -30.63 52.67
CA ARG A 225 -3.23 -29.81 53.82
C ARG A 225 -3.05 -28.34 53.45
N GLN A 226 -2.35 -28.03 52.36
CA GLN A 226 -2.14 -26.65 51.92
C GLN A 226 -3.47 -25.95 51.61
N PHE A 227 -4.36 -26.63 50.86
CA PHE A 227 -5.65 -26.11 50.44
C PHE A 227 -6.66 -25.97 51.59
N LEU A 228 -6.75 -26.98 52.48
CA LEU A 228 -7.71 -27.01 53.59
C LEU A 228 -7.22 -26.24 54.84
N SER A 229 -5.93 -26.32 55.21
CA SER A 229 -5.46 -25.66 56.44
C SER A 229 -4.92 -24.24 56.21
N ASN A 230 -4.15 -23.98 55.15
CA ASN A 230 -3.22 -22.82 55.11
C ASN A 230 -3.36 -21.85 53.92
N SER A 231 -4.30 -22.05 53.00
CA SER A 231 -4.47 -21.19 51.80
C SER A 231 -4.79 -19.71 52.12
N THR A 232 -4.08 -18.76 51.49
CA THR A 232 -4.54 -17.36 51.41
C THR A 232 -5.62 -17.19 50.33
N ASP A 233 -6.22 -16.00 50.21
CA ASP A 233 -7.23 -15.74 49.17
C ASP A 233 -6.60 -15.63 47.77
N GLU A 234 -5.34 -15.20 47.68
CA GLU A 234 -4.52 -15.24 46.46
C GLU A 234 -4.16 -16.69 46.08
N ASP A 235 -3.84 -17.55 47.05
CA ASP A 235 -3.55 -18.96 46.77
C ASP A 235 -4.78 -19.72 46.29
N LYS A 236 -5.97 -19.46 46.88
CA LYS A 236 -7.24 -19.98 46.37
C LYS A 236 -7.48 -19.56 44.91
N TYR A 237 -7.15 -18.32 44.54
CA TYR A 237 -7.26 -17.86 43.16
C TYR A 237 -6.28 -18.57 42.20
N LYS A 238 -5.04 -18.85 42.64
CA LYS A 238 -4.09 -19.67 41.86
C LYS A 238 -4.56 -21.12 41.70
N PHE A 239 -5.11 -21.72 42.76
CA PHE A 239 -5.71 -23.05 42.71
C PHE A 239 -6.94 -23.11 41.80
N PHE A 240 -7.74 -22.04 41.75
CA PHE A 240 -8.79 -21.85 40.75
C PHE A 240 -8.21 -21.81 39.33
N MET A 241 -7.34 -20.84 39.02
CA MET A 241 -6.83 -20.61 37.66
C MET A 241 -6.10 -21.81 37.06
N LYS A 242 -5.33 -22.55 37.87
CA LYS A 242 -4.73 -23.84 37.47
C LYS A 242 -5.72 -24.98 37.46
N GLY A 243 -6.61 -25.05 38.45
CA GLY A 243 -7.64 -26.09 38.58
C GLY A 243 -8.48 -26.21 37.32
N VAL A 244 -8.87 -25.08 36.72
CA VAL A 244 -9.66 -25.00 35.48
C VAL A 244 -8.82 -24.68 34.23
N GLN A 245 -7.50 -24.86 34.30
CA GLN A 245 -6.51 -24.68 33.21
C GLN A 245 -6.50 -23.31 32.49
N LEU A 246 -7.12 -22.28 33.06
CA LEU A 246 -7.12 -20.93 32.49
C LEU A 246 -5.72 -20.30 32.48
N ASP A 247 -4.85 -20.65 33.43
CA ASP A 247 -3.43 -20.24 33.44
C ASP A 247 -2.66 -20.83 32.25
N ASP A 248 -2.83 -22.14 31.98
CA ASP A 248 -2.14 -22.82 30.87
C ASP A 248 -2.63 -22.29 29.51
N LEU A 249 -3.94 -22.08 29.39
CA LEU A 249 -4.55 -21.51 28.18
C LEU A 249 -4.09 -20.07 27.94
N TYR A 250 -3.95 -19.26 29.00
CA TYR A 250 -3.38 -17.92 28.93
C TYR A 250 -1.91 -17.94 28.52
N ALA A 251 -1.11 -18.86 29.07
CA ALA A 251 0.30 -19.01 28.70
C ALA A 251 0.49 -19.41 27.23
N LEU A 252 -0.35 -20.29 26.70
CA LEU A 252 -0.38 -20.62 25.26
C LEU A 252 -0.71 -19.39 24.39
N TYR A 253 -1.64 -18.55 24.83
CA TYR A 253 -2.00 -17.33 24.09
C TYR A 253 -0.90 -16.25 24.18
N GLN A 254 -0.20 -16.13 25.31
CA GLN A 254 0.99 -15.26 25.40
C GLN A 254 2.16 -15.76 24.53
N ALA A 255 2.33 -17.08 24.38
CA ALA A 255 3.30 -17.65 23.44
C ALA A 255 2.91 -17.37 21.96
N MET A 256 1.60 -17.36 21.64
CA MET A 256 1.12 -16.92 20.33
C MET A 256 1.39 -15.43 20.10
N LYS A 257 1.23 -14.59 21.12
CA LYS A 257 1.56 -13.16 21.05
C LYS A 257 3.06 -12.88 20.91
N SER A 258 3.93 -13.66 21.55
CA SER A 258 5.38 -13.51 21.35
C SER A 258 5.83 -13.98 19.95
N GLN A 259 5.14 -14.95 19.34
CA GLN A 259 5.35 -15.31 17.93
C GLN A 259 4.91 -14.20 16.96
N GLN A 260 3.83 -13.47 17.25
CA GLN A 260 3.42 -12.28 16.49
C GLN A 260 4.52 -11.21 16.49
N ALA A 261 5.03 -10.84 17.68
CA ALA A 261 6.13 -9.85 17.78
C ALA A 261 7.42 -10.26 17.06
N VAL A 262 7.69 -11.57 16.89
CA VAL A 262 8.80 -12.06 16.06
C VAL A 262 8.48 -11.92 14.56
N ILE A 263 7.23 -12.12 14.15
CA ILE A 263 6.79 -11.88 12.76
C ILE A 263 6.83 -10.39 12.43
N ASP A 264 6.41 -9.51 13.35
CA ASP A 264 6.49 -8.05 13.19
C ASP A 264 7.93 -7.59 12.91
N GLY A 265 8.91 -8.03 13.71
CA GLY A 265 10.33 -7.69 13.49
C GLY A 265 10.91 -8.26 12.19
N VAL A 266 10.41 -9.41 11.72
CA VAL A 266 10.77 -9.96 10.40
C VAL A 266 10.13 -9.14 9.27
N LEU A 267 8.88 -8.68 9.43
CA LEU A 267 8.20 -7.81 8.47
C LEU A 267 8.89 -6.45 8.37
N GLU A 268 9.31 -5.86 9.49
CA GLU A 268 10.06 -4.60 9.53
C GLU A 268 11.41 -4.72 8.81
N SER A 269 12.21 -5.74 9.12
CA SER A 269 13.45 -6.03 8.40
C SER A 269 13.22 -6.28 6.90
N LYS A 270 12.15 -7.00 6.53
CA LYS A 270 11.80 -7.25 5.12
C LYS A 270 11.25 -6.02 4.40
N ALA A 271 10.70 -5.04 5.10
CA ALA A 271 10.32 -3.76 4.51
C ALA A 271 11.55 -2.95 4.09
N GLU A 272 12.67 -3.04 4.84
CA GLU A 272 13.95 -2.45 4.43
C GLU A 272 14.57 -3.18 3.23
N ASP A 273 14.62 -4.52 3.24
CA ASP A 273 15.04 -5.32 2.07
C ASP A 273 14.26 -4.92 0.80
N ILE A 274 12.94 -4.75 0.92
CA ILE A 274 12.05 -4.35 -0.18
C ILE A 274 12.28 -2.90 -0.61
N ARG A 275 12.67 -1.99 0.29
CA ARG A 275 13.07 -0.61 -0.06
C ARG A 275 14.34 -0.63 -0.91
N GLU A 276 15.37 -1.35 -0.48
CA GLU A 276 16.63 -1.46 -1.23
C GLU A 276 16.42 -2.13 -2.60
N LEU A 277 15.72 -3.27 -2.65
CA LEU A 277 15.38 -3.96 -3.91
C LEU A 277 14.51 -3.09 -4.85
N LYS A 278 13.67 -2.20 -4.31
CA LYS A 278 12.91 -1.23 -5.10
C LYS A 278 13.81 -0.17 -5.71
N GLU A 279 14.70 0.42 -4.93
CA GLU A 279 15.65 1.45 -5.40
C GLU A 279 16.59 0.89 -6.46
N ASP A 280 17.09 -0.33 -6.26
CA ASP A 280 17.96 -1.04 -7.20
C ASP A 280 17.21 -1.41 -8.50
N LYS A 281 15.94 -1.84 -8.39
CA LYS A 281 15.03 -2.02 -9.54
C LYS A 281 14.78 -0.72 -10.29
N GLU A 282 14.54 0.40 -9.60
CA GLU A 282 14.32 1.71 -10.24
C GLU A 282 15.60 2.25 -10.89
N ALA A 283 16.77 1.99 -10.31
CA ALA A 283 18.07 2.33 -10.90
C ALA A 283 18.32 1.54 -12.20
N ALA A 284 18.02 0.25 -12.20
CA ALA A 284 18.08 -0.59 -13.40
C ALA A 284 17.03 -0.17 -14.46
N GLU A 285 15.81 0.17 -14.05
CA GLU A 285 14.74 0.67 -14.93
C GLU A 285 15.12 1.98 -15.62
N LYS A 286 15.75 2.92 -14.90
CA LYS A 286 16.28 4.17 -15.46
C LYS A 286 17.35 3.91 -16.54
N LYS A 287 18.24 2.92 -16.33
CA LYS A 287 19.23 2.48 -17.34
C LYS A 287 18.57 1.79 -18.55
N PHE A 288 17.60 0.92 -18.31
CA PHE A 288 16.87 0.20 -19.35
C PHE A 288 16.04 1.14 -20.25
N ASN A 289 15.37 2.13 -19.65
CA ASN A 289 14.64 3.16 -20.41
C ASN A 289 15.60 4.04 -21.24
N LEU A 290 16.75 4.45 -20.69
CA LEU A 290 17.77 5.19 -21.44
C LEU A 290 18.32 4.39 -22.64
N LEU A 291 18.49 3.08 -22.49
CA LEU A 291 18.85 2.16 -23.57
C LEU A 291 17.76 2.10 -24.63
N LYS A 292 16.49 1.93 -24.24
CA LYS A 292 15.34 1.89 -25.15
C LYS A 292 15.16 3.21 -25.92
N ASP A 293 15.36 4.35 -25.27
CA ASP A 293 15.36 5.66 -25.92
C ASP A 293 16.52 5.82 -26.92
N THR A 294 17.69 5.26 -26.60
CA THR A 294 18.85 5.26 -27.52
C THR A 294 18.60 4.35 -28.72
N GLU A 295 17.92 3.21 -28.54
CA GLU A 295 17.48 2.32 -29.61
C GLU A 295 16.40 2.97 -30.51
N ASN A 296 15.44 3.68 -29.92
CA ASN A 296 14.48 4.50 -30.66
C ASN A 296 15.16 5.62 -31.48
N LEU A 297 16.22 6.25 -30.96
CA LEU A 297 17.02 7.23 -31.69
C LEU A 297 17.80 6.60 -32.85
N ARG A 298 18.40 5.41 -32.66
CA ARG A 298 19.07 4.66 -33.73
C ARG A 298 18.10 4.29 -34.86
N ASN A 299 16.88 3.86 -34.53
CA ASN A 299 15.83 3.60 -35.53
C ASN A 299 15.46 4.86 -36.33
N LYS A 300 15.43 6.04 -35.68
CA LYS A 300 15.23 7.33 -36.35
C LYS A 300 16.43 7.78 -37.19
N VAL A 301 17.66 7.46 -36.78
CA VAL A 301 18.85 7.68 -37.63
C VAL A 301 18.75 6.82 -38.89
N ASN A 302 18.38 5.54 -38.80
CA ASN A 302 18.17 4.68 -39.97
C ASN A 302 17.07 5.22 -40.90
N GLU A 303 15.95 5.69 -40.34
CA GLU A 303 14.87 6.35 -41.11
C GLU A 303 15.34 7.62 -41.84
N LEU A 304 16.20 8.42 -41.19
CA LEU A 304 16.76 9.65 -41.75
C LEU A 304 17.89 9.39 -42.75
N LEU A 305 18.70 8.34 -42.59
CA LEU A 305 19.69 7.91 -43.58
C LEU A 305 19.02 7.48 -44.89
N LEU A 306 17.92 6.71 -44.80
CA LEU A 306 17.10 6.36 -45.97
C LEU A 306 16.55 7.61 -46.66
N LYS A 307 16.01 8.57 -45.89
CA LYS A 307 15.52 9.85 -46.42
C LYS A 307 16.63 10.71 -47.01
N HIS A 308 17.84 10.69 -46.44
CA HIS A 308 19.00 11.41 -46.95
C HIS A 308 19.41 10.92 -48.34
N ALA A 309 19.55 9.60 -48.52
CA ALA A 309 19.92 9.01 -49.80
C ALA A 309 18.90 9.35 -50.90
N TRP A 310 17.59 9.22 -50.60
CA TRP A 310 16.54 9.60 -51.56
C TRP A 310 16.44 11.13 -51.78
N ALA A 311 16.80 11.97 -50.80
CA ALA A 311 16.90 13.42 -50.99
C ALA A 311 18.05 13.82 -51.92
N GLN A 312 19.21 13.16 -51.82
CA GLN A 312 20.34 13.37 -52.75
C GLN A 312 19.95 13.04 -54.19
N VAL A 313 19.24 11.92 -54.41
CA VAL A 313 18.66 11.55 -55.72
C VAL A 313 17.67 12.62 -56.21
N SER A 314 16.80 13.15 -55.33
CA SER A 314 15.85 14.21 -55.71
C SER A 314 16.53 15.54 -56.05
N GLU A 315 17.58 15.94 -55.33
CA GLU A 315 18.34 17.17 -55.57
C GLU A 315 19.30 17.05 -56.77
N SER A 316 19.76 15.84 -57.11
CA SER A 316 20.47 15.56 -58.37
C SER A 316 19.50 15.60 -59.55
N LYS A 317 18.32 14.97 -59.45
CA LYS A 317 17.30 15.01 -60.51
C LYS A 317 16.83 16.44 -60.84
N LEU A 318 16.60 17.28 -59.82
CA LEU A 318 16.26 18.70 -60.02
C LEU A 318 17.40 19.49 -60.68
N ARG A 319 18.67 19.13 -60.44
CA ARG A 319 19.81 19.71 -61.17
C ARG A 319 19.80 19.28 -62.62
N LEU A 320 19.69 17.98 -62.90
CA LEU A 320 19.60 17.42 -64.26
C LEU A 320 18.45 18.08 -65.06
N ASP A 321 17.25 18.18 -64.50
CA ASP A 321 16.12 18.87 -65.12
C ASP A 321 16.44 20.35 -65.44
N SER A 322 17.17 21.03 -64.54
CA SER A 322 17.58 22.44 -64.74
C SER A 322 18.67 22.61 -65.81
N VAL A 323 19.61 21.67 -65.94
CA VAL A 323 20.66 21.70 -66.97
C VAL A 323 20.08 21.31 -68.33
N ASN A 324 19.20 20.30 -68.38
CA ASN A 324 18.45 19.94 -69.59
C ASN A 324 17.60 21.10 -70.10
N LYS A 325 16.91 21.84 -69.21
CA LYS A 325 16.20 23.05 -69.61
C LYS A 325 17.14 24.10 -70.19
N ARG A 326 18.28 24.39 -69.53
CA ARG A 326 19.29 25.33 -70.05
C ARG A 326 19.88 24.91 -71.39
N LEU A 327 20.04 23.61 -71.64
CA LEU A 327 20.47 23.07 -72.93
C LEU A 327 19.42 23.33 -74.02
N SER A 328 18.14 23.07 -73.73
CA SER A 328 17.02 23.36 -74.64
C SER A 328 16.87 24.86 -74.93
N ASP A 329 16.96 25.71 -73.90
CA ASP A 329 16.90 27.17 -74.05
C ASP A 329 18.08 27.67 -74.91
N SER A 330 19.29 27.11 -74.72
CA SER A 330 20.50 27.43 -75.48
C SER A 330 20.41 27.01 -76.95
N GLN A 331 19.82 25.85 -77.24
CA GLN A 331 19.57 25.37 -78.61
C GLN A 331 18.62 26.30 -79.36
N GLY A 332 17.51 26.73 -78.74
CA GLY A 332 16.59 27.70 -79.34
C GLY A 332 17.24 29.07 -79.63
N VAL A 333 18.18 29.52 -78.79
CA VAL A 333 18.98 30.73 -79.08
C VAL A 333 19.87 30.54 -80.31
N LYS A 334 20.49 29.37 -80.51
CA LYS A 334 21.28 29.07 -81.71
C LYS A 334 20.42 29.12 -82.99
N GLU A 335 19.23 28.52 -82.95
CA GLU A 335 18.30 28.54 -84.10
C GLU A 335 17.91 29.97 -84.50
N GLY A 336 17.59 30.84 -83.52
CA GLY A 336 17.33 32.26 -83.78
C GLY A 336 18.52 33.01 -84.38
N LEU A 337 19.75 32.75 -83.89
CA LEU A 337 20.97 33.36 -84.43
C LEU A 337 21.24 32.94 -85.89
N ASN A 338 20.99 31.67 -86.24
CA ASN A 338 21.12 31.18 -87.61
C ASN A 338 20.14 31.89 -88.57
N MET A 339 18.92 32.18 -88.13
CA MET A 339 17.93 32.89 -88.95
C MET A 339 18.28 34.36 -89.21
N GLU A 340 18.98 35.04 -88.28
CA GLU A 340 19.49 36.40 -88.52
C GLU A 340 20.78 36.42 -89.36
N LEU A 341 21.63 35.39 -89.24
CA LEU A 341 22.85 35.25 -90.06
C LEU A 341 22.52 35.21 -91.56
N GLU A 342 21.52 34.44 -91.98
CA GLU A 342 21.13 34.39 -93.41
C GLU A 342 20.59 35.73 -93.95
N LYS A 343 19.89 36.52 -93.11
CA LYS A 343 19.48 37.88 -93.50
C LYS A 343 20.69 38.80 -93.70
N ALA A 344 21.69 38.72 -92.82
CA ALA A 344 22.94 39.47 -92.95
C ALA A 344 23.71 39.05 -94.22
N ASN A 345 23.80 37.75 -94.51
CA ASN A 345 24.44 37.21 -95.72
C ASN A 345 23.73 37.69 -97.01
N GLY A 346 22.40 37.80 -97.00
CA GLY A 346 21.65 38.42 -98.08
C GLY A 346 22.01 39.89 -98.31
N ALA A 347 22.16 40.67 -97.23
CA ALA A 347 22.49 42.10 -97.31
C ALA A 347 23.90 42.34 -97.88
N ILE A 348 24.91 41.53 -97.51
CA ILE A 348 26.29 41.65 -98.00
C ILE A 348 26.32 41.66 -99.54
N ARG A 349 25.66 40.67 -100.17
CA ARG A 349 25.63 40.52 -101.64
C ARG A 349 25.12 41.80 -102.34
N THR A 350 24.08 42.44 -101.79
CA THR A 350 23.48 43.66 -102.37
C THR A 350 24.29 44.94 -102.19
N TRP A 351 25.35 44.93 -101.37
CA TRP A 351 26.32 46.03 -101.26
C TRP A 351 27.62 45.74 -102.01
N GLU A 352 27.99 44.47 -102.18
CA GLU A 352 29.15 44.03 -102.98
C GLU A 352 29.09 44.56 -104.42
N GLU A 353 27.95 44.43 -105.10
CA GLU A 353 27.73 44.96 -106.47
C GLU A 353 27.88 46.50 -106.54
N LYS A 354 27.49 47.21 -105.49
CA LYS A 354 27.53 48.69 -105.45
C LYS A 354 28.94 49.22 -105.20
N VAL A 355 29.73 48.55 -104.35
CA VAL A 355 31.15 48.89 -104.13
C VAL A 355 31.94 48.80 -105.44
N SER A 356 31.70 47.74 -106.23
CA SER A 356 32.39 47.53 -107.51
C SER A 356 32.13 48.64 -108.55
N GLN A 357 31.01 49.36 -108.45
CA GLN A 357 30.68 50.47 -109.36
C GLN A 357 31.32 51.80 -108.93
N ALA A 358 31.57 51.99 -107.63
CA ALA A 358 32.17 53.22 -107.09
C ALA A 358 33.71 53.23 -107.18
N HIS A 359 34.38 52.08 -107.04
CA HIS A 359 35.85 51.99 -107.07
C HIS A 359 36.46 52.55 -108.37
N ALA A 360 35.85 52.25 -109.51
CA ALA A 360 36.31 52.67 -110.83
C ALA A 360 36.27 54.19 -111.09
N ALA A 361 35.61 54.97 -110.21
CA ALA A 361 35.54 56.43 -110.31
C ALA A 361 36.55 57.16 -109.41
N VAL A 362 37.17 56.47 -108.44
CA VAL A 362 38.15 57.04 -107.50
C VAL A 362 39.58 56.96 -108.06
N GLU A 363 39.89 55.84 -108.72
CA GLU A 363 41.24 55.45 -109.13
C GLU A 363 41.90 56.45 -110.10
N SER A 364 41.11 57.18 -110.89
CA SER A 364 41.59 58.22 -111.82
C SER A 364 41.96 59.57 -111.18
N SER A 365 41.84 59.73 -109.86
CA SER A 365 42.05 61.03 -109.19
C SER A 365 43.24 61.06 -108.21
N SER A 366 43.87 59.92 -107.90
CA SER A 366 44.76 59.80 -106.74
C SER A 366 46.21 60.30 -106.94
N ASP A 367 46.70 60.41 -108.17
CA ASP A 367 48.14 60.55 -108.44
C ASP A 367 48.74 61.96 -108.17
N SER A 368 47.92 62.95 -107.80
CA SER A 368 48.34 64.37 -107.79
C SER A 368 48.67 64.99 -106.42
N ILE A 369 48.39 64.32 -105.29
CA ILE A 369 48.28 65.00 -103.98
C ILE A 369 49.40 64.75 -102.97
N ASN A 370 50.17 63.66 -103.11
CA ASN A 370 51.09 63.19 -102.06
C ASN A 370 52.20 64.17 -101.58
N PRO A 371 52.84 65.02 -102.42
CA PRO A 371 53.99 65.84 -101.99
C PRO A 371 53.71 66.87 -100.89
N LEU A 372 52.46 67.19 -100.58
CA LEU A 372 52.09 68.28 -99.65
C LEU A 372 51.85 67.84 -98.21
N LYS A 373 51.70 66.53 -97.93
CA LYS A 373 51.27 66.06 -96.59
C LYS A 373 52.43 65.80 -95.62
N ASP A 374 53.67 65.65 -96.10
CA ASP A 374 54.83 65.37 -95.26
C ASP A 374 55.35 66.62 -94.50
N GLU A 375 55.42 67.80 -95.13
CA GLU A 375 55.90 69.04 -94.49
C GLU A 375 55.11 69.43 -93.22
N LYS A 376 53.82 69.05 -93.14
CA LYS A 376 52.97 69.36 -91.99
C LYS A 376 53.43 68.67 -90.70
N LYS A 377 53.96 67.45 -90.82
CA LYS A 377 54.13 66.52 -89.71
C LYS A 377 55.26 66.90 -88.75
N GLU A 378 56.34 67.46 -89.28
CA GLU A 378 57.54 67.85 -88.51
C GLU A 378 57.31 69.04 -87.56
N LEU A 379 56.26 69.84 -87.81
CA LEU A 379 55.88 70.99 -86.98
C LEU A 379 55.05 70.59 -85.74
N GLU A 380 54.25 69.52 -85.81
CA GLU A 380 53.30 69.14 -84.75
C GLU A 380 54.01 68.59 -83.49
N ASP A 381 55.02 67.73 -83.65
CA ASP A 381 55.75 67.09 -82.54
C ASP A 381 56.44 68.10 -81.61
N ARG A 382 56.97 69.20 -82.16
CA ARG A 382 57.74 70.21 -81.41
C ARG A 382 56.87 71.00 -80.43
N LEU A 383 55.56 71.12 -80.68
CA LEU A 383 54.62 71.87 -79.84
C LEU A 383 54.18 71.09 -78.59
N HIS A 384 54.06 69.76 -78.70
CA HIS A 384 53.49 68.93 -77.65
C HIS A 384 54.36 68.90 -76.38
N HIS A 385 55.66 68.61 -76.54
CA HIS A 385 56.60 68.32 -75.44
C HIS A 385 56.82 69.47 -74.42
N ASN A 386 56.47 70.71 -74.80
CA ASN A 386 56.58 71.88 -73.91
C ASN A 386 55.35 72.02 -72.97
N THR A 387 54.21 71.45 -73.35
CA THR A 387 52.90 71.71 -72.70
C THR A 387 52.76 71.00 -71.35
N GLU A 388 53.37 69.83 -71.17
CA GLU A 388 53.14 68.99 -69.98
C GLU A 388 53.84 69.51 -68.71
N LYS A 389 55.04 70.10 -68.86
CA LYS A 389 55.91 70.45 -67.73
C LYS A 389 55.32 71.57 -66.86
N LEU A 390 54.66 72.54 -67.47
CA LEU A 390 54.06 73.70 -66.80
C LEU A 390 52.93 73.31 -65.81
N ARG A 391 52.24 72.19 -66.05
CA ARG A 391 50.96 71.86 -65.40
C ARG A 391 51.08 71.23 -64.01
N LYS A 392 52.24 70.67 -63.64
CA LYS A 392 52.43 69.95 -62.36
C LYS A 392 52.64 70.91 -61.18
N HIS A 393 53.52 71.90 -61.31
CA HIS A 393 53.91 72.83 -60.23
C HIS A 393 52.82 73.85 -59.79
N GLN A 394 51.56 73.69 -60.22
CA GLN A 394 50.45 74.58 -59.84
C GLN A 394 49.52 74.02 -58.76
N ALA A 395 49.68 72.76 -58.35
CA ALA A 395 48.76 72.08 -57.44
C ALA A 395 49.15 72.19 -55.95
N ASP A 396 50.43 71.97 -55.64
CA ASP A 396 50.85 71.58 -54.28
C ASP A 396 50.95 72.75 -53.27
N GLU A 397 51.15 73.97 -53.78
CA GLU A 397 51.40 75.20 -53.01
C GLU A 397 50.28 75.55 -52.00
N ARG A 398 49.01 75.32 -52.35
CA ARG A 398 47.87 75.98 -51.69
C ARG A 398 47.40 75.34 -50.39
N ASN A 399 47.79 74.09 -50.11
CA ASN A 399 47.12 73.29 -49.07
C ASN A 399 47.67 73.51 -47.65
N VAL A 400 48.94 73.94 -47.53
CA VAL A 400 49.68 73.89 -46.26
C VAL A 400 49.38 75.08 -45.33
N HIS A 401 49.24 76.30 -45.87
CA HIS A 401 49.33 77.54 -45.09
C HIS A 401 48.30 77.66 -43.94
N LEU A 402 47.11 77.07 -44.10
CA LEU A 402 45.94 77.40 -43.30
C LEU A 402 45.93 76.80 -41.87
N GLN A 403 46.62 75.68 -41.62
CA GLN A 403 46.34 74.87 -40.43
C GLN A 403 47.20 75.18 -39.19
N MET A 404 48.37 75.83 -39.33
CA MET A 404 49.31 76.07 -38.21
C MET A 404 48.78 77.03 -37.13
N LYS A 405 48.09 78.11 -37.53
CA LYS A 405 48.02 79.34 -36.71
C LYS A 405 47.10 79.24 -35.47
N SER A 406 46.22 78.24 -35.40
CA SER A 406 45.10 78.24 -34.43
C SER A 406 45.38 77.63 -33.05
N ALA A 407 46.34 76.69 -32.96
CA ALA A 407 46.38 75.76 -31.83
C ALA A 407 47.12 76.28 -30.57
N LYS A 408 48.25 77.00 -30.71
CA LYS A 408 49.21 77.24 -29.60
C LYS A 408 48.64 77.93 -28.35
N GLN A 409 47.65 78.81 -28.51
CA GLN A 409 47.31 79.82 -27.49
C GLN A 409 46.41 79.31 -26.35
N LYS A 410 45.98 78.05 -26.36
CA LYS A 410 44.85 77.57 -25.52
C LYS A 410 45.22 76.73 -24.30
N VAL A 411 46.50 76.34 -24.09
CA VAL A 411 46.89 75.44 -22.98
C VAL A 411 47.29 76.17 -21.70
N GLU A 412 48.24 77.09 -21.82
CA GLU A 412 49.05 77.73 -20.76
C GLU A 412 48.28 78.39 -19.59
N ARG A 413 46.96 78.50 -19.67
CA ARG A 413 46.11 79.07 -18.63
C ARG A 413 45.57 78.02 -17.65
N ALA A 414 45.19 76.84 -18.12
CA ALA A 414 44.43 75.88 -17.31
C ALA A 414 45.26 75.18 -16.19
N ARG A 415 46.60 75.21 -16.28
CA ARG A 415 47.49 74.47 -15.36
C ARG A 415 47.64 75.09 -13.95
N ARG A 416 47.22 76.35 -13.72
CA ARG A 416 47.58 77.09 -12.48
C ARG A 416 46.51 77.13 -11.40
N ASP A 417 45.25 76.88 -11.75
CA ASP A 417 44.12 77.10 -10.84
C ASP A 417 43.81 75.86 -9.95
N VAL A 418 44.44 74.71 -10.23
CA VAL A 418 44.25 73.44 -9.51
C VAL A 418 44.86 73.46 -8.10
N ASP A 419 46.13 73.88 -7.99
CA ASP A 419 46.95 73.52 -6.82
C ASP A 419 46.75 74.44 -5.61
N ALA A 420 46.11 75.60 -5.80
CA ALA A 420 45.84 76.55 -4.72
C ALA A 420 44.82 76.03 -3.69
N GLU A 421 43.77 75.31 -4.13
CA GLU A 421 42.68 74.91 -3.25
C GLU A 421 43.03 73.69 -2.37
N LYS A 422 44.04 72.91 -2.76
CA LYS A 422 44.50 71.71 -2.02
C LYS A 422 45.02 72.01 -0.61
N GLN A 423 45.45 73.23 -0.33
CA GLN A 423 46.10 73.59 0.94
C GLN A 423 45.18 74.24 1.98
N ARG A 424 43.90 74.50 1.67
CA ARG A 424 43.04 75.32 2.54
C ARG A 424 42.11 74.55 3.49
N LEU A 425 41.88 73.25 3.25
CA LEU A 425 40.92 72.42 3.97
C LEU A 425 41.51 71.64 5.17
N ALA A 426 42.55 72.16 5.83
CA ALA A 426 43.29 71.44 6.87
C ALA A 426 42.96 71.86 8.33
N ASP A 427 42.22 72.96 8.54
CA ASP A 427 42.00 73.58 9.85
C ASP A 427 40.50 73.80 10.17
N ALA A 428 40.05 73.36 11.36
CA ALA A 428 38.68 73.33 11.93
C ALA A 428 37.76 72.16 11.49
N ASP A 429 36.83 71.63 12.31
CA ASP A 429 36.08 72.26 13.41
C ASP A 429 35.68 71.31 14.59
N ASN A 430 35.06 71.87 15.63
CA ASN A 430 34.84 71.34 16.98
C ASN A 430 33.73 70.28 17.16
N GLY A 431 33.97 69.36 18.10
CA GLY A 431 33.07 69.15 19.25
C GLY A 431 31.76 68.35 19.08
N LYS A 432 31.30 68.03 17.87
CA LYS A 432 30.03 67.28 17.63
C LYS A 432 30.03 65.83 18.11
N HIS A 433 31.21 65.28 18.39
CA HIS A 433 31.45 63.84 18.55
C HIS A 433 30.69 63.18 19.71
N ALA A 434 30.33 63.92 20.77
CA ALA A 434 29.77 63.36 22.00
C ALA A 434 28.28 62.95 21.87
N GLY A 435 27.42 63.82 21.31
CA GLY A 435 25.98 63.55 21.23
C GLY A 435 25.60 62.40 20.29
N LEU A 436 26.47 62.08 19.33
CA LEU A 436 26.31 60.92 18.44
C LEU A 436 26.55 59.57 19.15
N VAL A 437 27.22 59.57 20.30
CA VAL A 437 27.46 58.34 21.09
C VAL A 437 26.24 57.98 21.93
N GLU A 438 25.63 58.97 22.59
CA GLU A 438 24.43 58.78 23.43
C GLU A 438 23.20 58.32 22.61
N GLU A 439 23.01 58.89 21.41
CA GLU A 439 21.97 58.44 20.48
C GLU A 439 22.18 56.98 20.01
N LYS A 440 23.43 56.57 19.81
CA LYS A 440 23.80 55.20 19.42
C LYS A 440 23.53 54.19 20.53
N GLU A 441 23.78 54.55 21.79
CA GLU A 441 23.46 53.69 22.94
C GLU A 441 21.94 53.49 23.10
N ARG A 442 21.11 54.52 22.86
CA ARG A 442 19.64 54.38 22.92
C ARG A 442 19.12 53.41 21.85
N LEU A 443 19.62 53.49 20.62
CA LEU A 443 19.20 52.61 19.51
C LEU A 443 19.60 51.15 19.73
N LEU A 444 20.75 50.90 20.36
CA LEU A 444 21.17 49.54 20.75
C LEU A 444 20.19 48.90 21.76
N ALA A 445 19.68 49.68 22.72
CA ALA A 445 18.66 49.21 23.66
C ALA A 445 17.28 48.97 22.99
N GLU A 446 16.89 49.80 22.02
CA GLU A 446 15.66 49.59 21.23
C GLU A 446 15.73 48.29 20.42
N LYS A 447 16.89 47.99 19.82
CA LYS A 447 17.16 46.73 19.13
C LYS A 447 17.05 45.50 20.04
N GLU A 448 17.65 45.54 21.24
CA GLU A 448 17.60 44.39 22.17
C GLU A 448 16.16 44.04 22.59
N GLY A 449 15.31 45.07 22.75
CA GLY A 449 13.87 44.89 22.98
C GLY A 449 13.16 44.20 21.81
N LEU A 450 13.39 44.66 20.58
CA LEU A 450 12.81 44.05 19.38
C LEU A 450 13.29 42.60 19.18
N ASP A 451 14.56 42.29 19.43
CA ASP A 451 15.10 40.92 19.38
C ASP A 451 14.49 40.01 20.47
N ALA A 452 14.14 40.56 21.65
CA ALA A 452 13.39 39.82 22.67
C ALA A 452 11.97 39.46 22.22
N GLU A 453 11.26 40.39 21.58
CA GLU A 453 9.92 40.14 21.03
C GLU A 453 9.95 39.17 19.83
N ILE A 454 11.02 39.16 19.04
CA ILE A 454 11.23 38.21 17.94
C ILE A 454 11.42 36.78 18.49
N ARG A 455 12.16 36.60 19.59
CA ARG A 455 12.34 35.29 20.26
C ARG A 455 11.01 34.71 20.75
N SER A 456 10.17 35.51 21.41
CA SER A 456 8.85 35.06 21.88
C SER A 456 7.89 34.69 20.72
N LEU A 457 7.98 35.39 19.59
CA LEU A 457 7.25 35.02 18.38
C LEU A 457 7.73 33.68 17.78
N ASP A 458 9.03 33.36 17.84
CA ASP A 458 9.54 32.07 17.38
C ASP A 458 9.06 30.89 18.22
N GLU A 459 9.08 31.01 19.56
CA GLU A 459 8.51 30.01 20.48
C GLU A 459 7.03 29.73 20.17
N THR A 460 6.25 30.79 19.93
CA THR A 460 4.83 30.70 19.56
C THR A 460 4.64 30.00 18.20
N ILE A 461 5.47 30.36 17.21
CA ILE A 461 5.46 29.78 15.85
C ILE A 461 5.88 28.31 15.84
N GLU A 462 6.76 27.87 16.76
CA GLU A 462 7.16 26.46 16.89
C GLU A 462 6.07 25.61 17.58
N ALA A 463 5.44 26.15 18.62
CA ALA A 463 4.30 25.50 19.29
C ALA A 463 3.12 25.28 18.32
N GLU A 464 2.70 26.32 17.58
CA GLU A 464 1.65 26.20 16.59
C GLU A 464 2.01 25.25 15.43
N GLN A 465 3.28 25.26 14.97
CA GLN A 465 3.73 24.31 13.95
C GLN A 465 3.66 22.86 14.42
N THR A 466 3.94 22.60 15.70
CA THR A 466 3.88 21.26 16.28
C THR A 466 2.44 20.76 16.34
N ALA A 467 1.52 21.56 16.88
CA ALA A 467 0.08 21.23 16.90
C ALA A 467 -0.51 21.07 15.48
N ASN A 468 -0.01 21.82 14.50
CA ASN A 468 -0.43 21.70 13.09
C ASN A 468 0.12 20.42 12.42
N ARG A 469 1.29 19.91 12.82
CA ARG A 469 1.79 18.58 12.38
C ARG A 469 0.91 17.46 12.91
N GLU A 470 0.52 17.49 14.18
CA GLU A 470 -0.39 16.51 14.79
C GLU A 470 -1.77 16.49 14.10
N ASN A 471 -2.34 17.68 13.89
CA ASN A 471 -3.61 17.85 13.17
C ASN A 471 -3.56 17.29 11.74
N ARG A 472 -2.40 17.40 11.07
CA ARG A 472 -2.17 16.82 9.72
C ARG A 472 -2.10 15.30 9.71
N VAL A 473 -1.56 14.66 10.75
CA VAL A 473 -1.57 13.19 10.88
C VAL A 473 -3.01 12.69 11.01
N GLN A 474 -3.78 13.29 11.93
CA GLN A 474 -5.20 12.95 12.11
C GLN A 474 -6.03 13.22 10.84
N LEU A 475 -5.74 14.30 10.10
CA LEU A 475 -6.37 14.57 8.81
C LEU A 475 -6.08 13.50 7.75
N ALA A 476 -4.90 12.87 7.75
CA ALA A 476 -4.58 11.76 6.86
C ALA A 476 -5.39 10.49 7.24
N GLU A 477 -5.41 10.14 8.53
CA GLU A 477 -6.19 9.00 9.05
C GLU A 477 -7.68 9.14 8.73
N PHE A 478 -8.28 10.31 9.01
CA PHE A 478 -9.69 10.56 8.70
C PHE A 478 -9.97 10.68 7.19
N ARG A 479 -9.02 11.16 6.38
CA ARG A 479 -9.13 11.15 4.92
C ARG A 479 -9.23 9.72 4.38
N ASP A 480 -8.35 8.83 4.82
CA ASP A 480 -8.34 7.45 4.36
C ASP A 480 -9.56 6.67 4.88
N SER A 481 -10.02 6.96 6.11
CA SER A 481 -11.30 6.48 6.64
C SER A 481 -12.50 6.91 5.78
N VAL A 482 -12.54 8.18 5.35
CA VAL A 482 -13.57 8.69 4.42
C VAL A 482 -13.44 8.00 3.05
N GLN A 483 -12.24 7.90 2.48
CA GLN A 483 -11.97 7.24 1.19
C GLN A 483 -12.43 5.77 1.19
N GLN A 484 -12.19 5.05 2.29
CA GLN A 484 -12.64 3.66 2.48
C GLN A 484 -14.17 3.57 2.61
N LYS A 485 -14.79 4.43 3.42
CA LYS A 485 -16.26 4.48 3.58
C LYS A 485 -16.98 4.87 2.29
N GLU A 486 -16.43 5.81 1.50
CA GLU A 486 -16.94 6.15 0.17
C GLU A 486 -16.85 4.97 -0.80
N THR A 487 -15.77 4.20 -0.75
CA THR A 487 -15.60 2.99 -1.57
C THR A 487 -16.62 1.91 -1.18
N ASN A 488 -16.82 1.69 0.13
CA ASN A 488 -17.80 0.75 0.66
C ASN A 488 -19.25 1.13 0.30
N LEU A 489 -19.59 2.43 0.38
CA LEU A 489 -20.87 2.97 -0.05
C LEU A 489 -21.05 2.89 -1.58
N GLY A 490 -19.98 3.13 -2.35
CA GLY A 490 -19.96 2.94 -3.80
C GLY A 490 -20.31 1.50 -4.20
N GLY A 491 -19.75 0.52 -3.48
CA GLY A 491 -20.08 -0.90 -3.62
C GLY A 491 -21.54 -1.21 -3.28
N ALA A 492 -22.04 -0.74 -2.12
CA ALA A 492 -23.44 -0.91 -1.71
C ALA A 492 -24.42 -0.32 -2.74
N ARG A 493 -24.20 0.93 -3.16
CA ARG A 493 -24.97 1.62 -4.21
C ARG A 493 -24.81 0.97 -5.59
N HIS A 494 -23.75 0.20 -5.85
CA HIS A 494 -23.62 -0.59 -7.08
C HIS A 494 -24.47 -1.86 -7.02
N ILE A 495 -24.43 -2.59 -5.90
CA ILE A 495 -25.28 -3.77 -5.65
C ILE A 495 -26.77 -3.38 -5.73
N LEU A 496 -27.18 -2.30 -5.07
CA LEU A 496 -28.55 -1.78 -5.16
C LEU A 496 -28.96 -1.48 -6.62
N ARG A 497 -28.09 -0.81 -7.39
CA ARG A 497 -28.36 -0.53 -8.82
C ARG A 497 -28.42 -1.79 -9.67
N GLN A 498 -27.59 -2.81 -9.42
CA GLN A 498 -27.69 -4.11 -10.09
C GLN A 498 -29.03 -4.80 -9.79
N LEU A 499 -29.45 -4.84 -8.52
CA LEU A 499 -30.72 -5.46 -8.11
C LEU A 499 -31.94 -4.74 -8.70
N THR A 500 -31.92 -3.41 -8.75
CA THR A 500 -33.01 -2.60 -9.32
C THR A 500 -33.07 -2.67 -10.85
N ALA A 501 -31.92 -2.82 -11.53
CA ALA A 501 -31.87 -2.97 -12.99
C ALA A 501 -32.24 -4.41 -13.43
N ASN A 502 -31.65 -5.43 -12.81
CA ASN A 502 -31.85 -6.84 -13.18
C ASN A 502 -33.07 -7.46 -12.48
N ARG A 503 -34.27 -6.87 -12.67
CA ARG A 503 -35.53 -7.42 -12.13
C ARG A 503 -35.80 -8.87 -12.59
N SER A 504 -35.29 -9.26 -13.74
CA SER A 504 -35.43 -10.61 -14.31
C SER A 504 -34.43 -11.61 -13.72
N GLY A 505 -34.67 -12.04 -12.48
CA GLY A 505 -34.27 -13.38 -11.99
C GLY A 505 -32.80 -13.77 -12.10
N ASP A 506 -31.86 -12.85 -11.88
CA ASP A 506 -30.43 -13.16 -12.01
C ASP A 506 -29.96 -14.21 -10.99
N LEU A 507 -29.56 -15.36 -11.53
CA LEU A 507 -29.05 -16.53 -10.81
C LEU A 507 -27.62 -16.34 -10.27
N SER A 508 -26.92 -15.25 -10.62
CA SER A 508 -25.53 -14.97 -10.19
C SER A 508 -25.27 -15.08 -8.69
N VAL A 509 -26.30 -14.92 -7.85
CA VAL A 509 -26.26 -15.17 -6.39
C VAL A 509 -25.82 -16.59 -6.00
N TYR A 510 -25.94 -17.55 -6.92
CA TYR A 510 -25.49 -18.94 -6.76
C TYR A 510 -24.06 -19.18 -7.26
N GLY A 511 -23.44 -18.22 -7.94
CA GLY A 511 -22.05 -18.26 -8.40
C GLY A 511 -21.84 -17.71 -9.81
N PRO A 512 -20.60 -17.34 -10.16
CA PRO A 512 -20.25 -16.91 -11.52
C PRO A 512 -20.42 -18.06 -12.52
N ASN A 513 -20.84 -17.73 -13.74
CA ASN A 513 -21.14 -18.67 -14.85
C ASN A 513 -22.23 -19.73 -14.56
N ILE A 514 -22.98 -19.65 -13.47
CA ILE A 514 -23.99 -20.66 -13.08
C ILE A 514 -25.01 -20.96 -14.20
N SER A 515 -25.43 -19.96 -14.96
CA SER A 515 -26.36 -20.11 -16.09
C SER A 515 -25.78 -20.95 -17.25
N LYS A 516 -24.45 -20.95 -17.43
CA LYS A 516 -23.76 -21.82 -18.40
C LYS A 516 -23.68 -23.25 -17.89
N LEU A 517 -23.37 -23.43 -16.60
CA LEU A 517 -23.39 -24.76 -15.96
C LEU A 517 -24.79 -25.39 -16.05
N LEU A 518 -25.86 -24.63 -15.80
CA LEU A 518 -27.23 -25.11 -15.96
C LEU A 518 -27.53 -25.55 -17.40
N GLN A 519 -27.14 -24.76 -18.41
CA GLN A 519 -27.29 -25.15 -19.83
C GLN A 519 -26.47 -26.40 -20.19
N ALA A 520 -25.32 -26.63 -19.55
CA ALA A 520 -24.52 -27.85 -19.75
C ALA A 520 -25.13 -29.07 -19.04
N ILE A 521 -25.73 -28.88 -17.85
CA ILE A 521 -26.51 -29.91 -17.15
C ILE A 521 -27.73 -30.32 -18.00
N ASP A 522 -28.44 -29.36 -18.60
CA ASP A 522 -29.59 -29.63 -19.47
C ASP A 522 -29.24 -30.38 -20.76
N ARG A 523 -28.03 -30.16 -21.29
CA ARG A 523 -27.51 -30.85 -22.48
C ARG A 523 -26.88 -32.22 -22.19
N THR A 524 -26.68 -32.56 -20.92
CA THR A 524 -26.01 -33.80 -20.52
C THR A 524 -27.03 -34.92 -20.34
N SER A 525 -26.74 -36.09 -20.92
CA SER A 525 -27.50 -37.31 -20.64
C SER A 525 -27.05 -37.90 -19.29
N TRP A 526 -27.99 -37.97 -18.34
CA TRP A 526 -27.78 -38.46 -16.97
C TRP A 526 -28.33 -39.87 -16.80
N LYS A 527 -27.68 -40.69 -15.96
CA LYS A 527 -27.95 -42.13 -15.83
C LYS A 527 -29.13 -42.45 -14.92
N THR A 528 -29.26 -41.73 -13.80
CA THR A 528 -30.34 -41.96 -12.82
C THR A 528 -31.35 -40.82 -12.71
N GLY A 529 -31.07 -39.68 -13.33
CA GLY A 529 -31.94 -38.51 -13.41
C GLY A 529 -31.13 -37.21 -13.46
N LYS A 530 -31.76 -36.13 -13.94
CA LYS A 530 -31.14 -34.80 -13.98
C LYS A 530 -30.79 -34.34 -12.54
N PRO A 531 -29.56 -33.85 -12.28
CA PRO A 531 -29.20 -33.28 -10.99
C PRO A 531 -30.05 -32.08 -10.58
N ILE A 532 -30.33 -31.98 -9.28
CA ILE A 532 -31.24 -30.97 -8.71
C ILE A 532 -30.41 -29.84 -8.09
N GLY A 533 -30.59 -28.62 -8.59
CA GLY A 533 -30.03 -27.40 -7.99
C GLY A 533 -29.91 -26.21 -8.96
N PRO A 534 -29.39 -25.05 -8.51
CA PRO A 534 -28.95 -24.77 -7.14
C PRO A 534 -30.04 -24.94 -6.08
N ILE A 535 -29.71 -25.56 -4.95
CA ILE A 535 -30.68 -25.95 -3.91
C ILE A 535 -31.61 -24.81 -3.46
N GLY A 536 -31.10 -23.57 -3.35
CA GLY A 536 -31.89 -22.43 -2.89
C GLY A 536 -33.11 -22.08 -3.79
N LEU A 537 -33.13 -22.52 -5.05
CA LEU A 537 -34.29 -22.35 -5.94
C LEU A 537 -35.50 -23.19 -5.51
N SER A 538 -35.28 -24.26 -4.75
CA SER A 538 -36.33 -25.16 -4.23
C SER A 538 -36.59 -24.96 -2.74
N VAL A 539 -36.19 -23.81 -2.18
CA VAL A 539 -36.34 -23.48 -0.75
C VAL A 539 -36.85 -22.04 -0.60
N LYS A 540 -38.03 -21.88 0.00
CA LYS A 540 -38.60 -20.57 0.38
C LYS A 540 -38.67 -20.45 1.91
N LEU A 541 -38.74 -19.23 2.43
CA LEU A 541 -38.81 -18.94 3.86
C LEU A 541 -40.22 -18.51 4.27
N LYS A 542 -40.81 -19.16 5.27
CA LYS A 542 -42.10 -18.75 5.87
C LYS A 542 -41.90 -17.65 6.91
N ASN A 543 -41.00 -17.87 7.87
CA ASN A 543 -40.80 -16.99 9.02
C ASN A 543 -39.68 -15.95 8.76
N LYS A 544 -40.05 -14.80 8.17
CA LYS A 544 -39.11 -13.81 7.60
C LYS A 544 -38.02 -13.30 8.53
N GLN A 545 -38.29 -13.17 9.84
CA GLN A 545 -37.32 -12.71 10.84
C GLN A 545 -36.02 -13.55 10.89
N TRP A 546 -36.09 -14.83 10.51
CA TRP A 546 -34.96 -15.77 10.53
C TRP A 546 -34.08 -15.70 9.27
N SER A 547 -34.43 -14.87 8.27
CA SER A 547 -33.79 -14.84 6.95
C SER A 547 -32.27 -14.72 7.01
N SER A 548 -31.75 -13.68 7.68
CA SER A 548 -30.30 -13.44 7.80
C SER A 548 -29.53 -14.58 8.45
N ILE A 549 -30.14 -15.25 9.45
CA ILE A 549 -29.55 -16.35 10.21
C ILE A 549 -29.54 -17.64 9.37
N LEU A 550 -30.66 -17.97 8.72
CA LEU A 550 -30.79 -19.18 7.91
C LEU A 550 -30.01 -19.07 6.59
N GLU A 551 -29.95 -17.90 5.97
CA GLU A 551 -29.02 -17.61 4.87
C GLU A 551 -27.58 -17.88 5.26
N ARG A 552 -27.16 -17.47 6.46
CA ARG A 552 -25.78 -17.67 6.94
C ARG A 552 -25.47 -19.16 7.15
N GLN A 553 -26.37 -19.88 7.81
CA GLN A 553 -26.15 -21.29 8.20
C GLN A 553 -26.30 -22.26 7.02
N LEU A 554 -27.25 -22.02 6.12
CA LEU A 554 -27.47 -22.84 4.92
C LEU A 554 -26.57 -22.41 3.74
N ALA A 555 -25.74 -21.37 3.91
CA ALA A 555 -25.00 -20.68 2.85
C ALA A 555 -24.24 -21.60 1.86
N ARG A 556 -23.63 -22.68 2.36
CA ARG A 556 -22.85 -23.62 1.55
C ARG A 556 -23.73 -24.63 0.80
N VAL A 557 -24.91 -24.93 1.34
CA VAL A 557 -25.82 -25.94 0.76
C VAL A 557 -26.74 -25.29 -0.27
N LEU A 558 -27.24 -24.07 -0.03
CA LEU A 558 -28.09 -23.32 -0.96
C LEU A 558 -27.47 -23.14 -2.37
N THR A 559 -26.14 -23.04 -2.47
CA THR A 559 -25.43 -22.93 -3.75
C THR A 559 -25.02 -24.28 -4.36
N GLY A 560 -25.27 -25.39 -3.68
CA GLY A 560 -24.91 -26.72 -4.15
C GLY A 560 -25.93 -27.35 -5.08
N PHE A 561 -25.52 -28.47 -5.68
CA PHE A 561 -26.34 -29.35 -6.53
C PHE A 561 -26.37 -30.76 -5.93
N ILE A 562 -27.41 -31.54 -6.27
CA ILE A 562 -27.64 -32.90 -5.80
C ILE A 562 -27.62 -33.85 -6.99
N ALA A 563 -26.71 -34.83 -6.97
CA ALA A 563 -26.72 -35.96 -7.89
C ALA A 563 -27.40 -37.18 -7.27
N LEU A 564 -28.06 -37.99 -8.11
CA LEU A 564 -28.85 -39.17 -7.70
C LEU A 564 -28.08 -40.50 -7.81
N SER A 565 -26.88 -40.49 -8.37
CA SER A 565 -25.91 -41.59 -8.34
C SER A 565 -24.49 -41.07 -8.15
N LEU A 566 -23.55 -41.94 -7.77
CA LEU A 566 -22.14 -41.59 -7.64
C LEU A 566 -21.50 -41.26 -9.01
N GLU A 567 -21.94 -41.92 -10.07
CA GLU A 567 -21.48 -41.72 -11.45
C GLU A 567 -21.98 -40.39 -12.02
N ASP A 568 -23.25 -40.04 -11.77
CA ASP A 568 -23.80 -38.72 -12.09
C ASP A 568 -23.15 -37.62 -11.22
N LYS A 569 -22.74 -37.94 -9.98
CA LYS A 569 -22.02 -37.01 -9.09
C LYS A 569 -20.63 -36.66 -9.66
N ASP A 570 -19.85 -37.66 -10.06
CA ASP A 570 -18.50 -37.44 -10.61
C ASP A 570 -18.55 -36.74 -11.98
N ARG A 571 -19.55 -37.05 -12.81
CA ARG A 571 -19.82 -36.34 -14.06
C ARG A 571 -20.21 -34.88 -13.83
N LEU A 572 -21.03 -34.59 -12.82
CA LEU A 572 -21.38 -33.22 -12.45
C LEU A 572 -20.20 -32.44 -11.85
N MET A 573 -19.35 -33.08 -11.04
CA MET A 573 -18.10 -32.49 -10.56
C MET A 573 -17.08 -32.22 -11.68
N SER A 574 -17.19 -32.92 -12.81
CA SER A 574 -16.39 -32.60 -14.02
C SER A 574 -16.94 -31.35 -14.72
N LEU A 575 -18.26 -31.25 -14.91
CA LEU A 575 -18.89 -30.06 -15.52
C LEU A 575 -18.72 -28.77 -14.69
N THR A 576 -18.75 -28.86 -13.35
CA THR A 576 -18.51 -27.69 -12.50
C THR A 576 -17.07 -27.18 -12.65
N ARG A 577 -16.09 -28.09 -12.74
CA ARG A 577 -14.68 -27.76 -13.02
C ARG A 577 -14.50 -27.15 -14.41
N GLU A 578 -15.09 -27.74 -15.44
CA GLU A 578 -15.03 -27.26 -16.83
C GLU A 578 -15.53 -25.83 -16.97
N HIS A 579 -16.69 -25.52 -16.39
CA HIS A 579 -17.29 -24.17 -16.44
C HIS A 579 -16.77 -23.21 -15.35
N ARG A 580 -15.74 -23.61 -14.60
CA ARG A 580 -15.09 -22.83 -13.52
C ARG A 580 -16.06 -22.38 -12.41
N CYS A 581 -17.03 -23.24 -12.08
CA CYS A 581 -18.02 -23.04 -11.03
C CYS A 581 -17.58 -23.77 -9.75
N SER A 582 -17.54 -23.07 -8.60
CA SER A 582 -17.09 -23.60 -7.30
C SER A 582 -18.19 -24.26 -6.45
N ASN A 583 -19.32 -24.58 -7.08
CA ASN A 583 -20.51 -25.11 -6.43
C ASN A 583 -20.27 -26.52 -5.87
N THR A 584 -20.71 -26.78 -4.63
CA THR A 584 -20.56 -28.11 -4.00
C THR A 584 -21.55 -29.11 -4.60
N VAL A 585 -21.09 -30.32 -4.95
CA VAL A 585 -21.95 -31.40 -5.43
C VAL A 585 -22.17 -32.43 -4.32
N PHE A 586 -23.42 -32.53 -3.87
CA PHE A 586 -23.91 -33.52 -2.93
C PHE A 586 -24.40 -34.77 -3.67
N TYR A 587 -24.52 -35.87 -2.95
CA TYR A 587 -25.11 -37.12 -3.43
C TYR A 587 -26.19 -37.55 -2.43
N THR A 588 -27.35 -37.95 -2.94
CA THR A 588 -28.44 -38.52 -2.14
C THR A 588 -28.99 -39.77 -2.81
N SER A 589 -29.54 -40.69 -2.02
CA SER A 589 -30.12 -41.94 -2.54
C SER A 589 -31.62 -42.03 -2.21
N ARG A 590 -32.35 -42.82 -2.99
CA ARG A 590 -33.82 -42.94 -2.91
C ARG A 590 -34.31 -43.94 -1.86
N THR A 591 -33.47 -44.34 -0.89
CA THR A 591 -33.91 -45.13 0.27
C THR A 591 -34.94 -44.37 1.12
N ALA A 592 -35.74 -45.07 1.91
CA ALA A 592 -36.54 -44.42 2.95
C ALA A 592 -35.61 -43.81 4.02
N PHE A 593 -36.03 -42.68 4.59
CA PHE A 593 -35.37 -42.04 5.73
C PHE A 593 -36.46 -41.63 6.73
N ASN A 594 -36.21 -41.81 8.03
CA ASN A 594 -37.19 -41.49 9.06
C ASN A 594 -36.88 -40.12 9.67
N LEU A 595 -37.84 -39.20 9.66
CA LEU A 595 -37.69 -37.87 10.23
C LEU A 595 -37.78 -37.94 11.76
N LYS A 596 -36.70 -37.55 12.43
CA LYS A 596 -36.68 -37.36 13.89
C LYS A 596 -36.98 -35.91 14.22
N GLU A 597 -38.25 -35.54 14.16
CA GLU A 597 -38.70 -34.21 14.58
C GLU A 597 -39.05 -34.17 16.09
N PRO A 598 -38.88 -33.01 16.76
CA PRO A 598 -39.31 -32.78 18.13
C PRO A 598 -40.82 -32.47 18.20
N SER A 599 -41.32 -32.28 19.43
CA SER A 599 -42.70 -31.85 19.72
C SER A 599 -43.16 -30.67 18.86
N SER A 600 -44.47 -30.60 18.56
CA SER A 600 -45.09 -29.57 17.71
C SER A 600 -45.02 -28.15 18.28
N GLU A 601 -44.72 -27.99 19.57
CA GLU A 601 -44.51 -26.69 20.21
C GLU A 601 -43.28 -25.94 19.70
N TYR A 602 -42.25 -26.67 19.23
CA TYR A 602 -41.00 -26.07 18.76
C TYR A 602 -41.03 -25.77 17.25
N LEU A 603 -40.76 -24.51 16.88
CA LEU A 603 -40.53 -24.15 15.49
C LEU A 603 -39.16 -24.65 15.03
N THR A 604 -39.13 -25.69 14.20
CA THR A 604 -37.87 -26.18 13.60
C THR A 604 -37.54 -25.42 12.30
N VAL A 605 -36.28 -25.48 11.87
CA VAL A 605 -35.86 -24.94 10.56
C VAL A 605 -36.62 -25.64 9.42
N LEU A 606 -36.87 -26.95 9.53
CA LEU A 606 -37.71 -27.67 8.57
C LEU A 606 -39.15 -27.12 8.52
N ARG A 607 -39.74 -26.77 9.66
CA ARG A 607 -41.10 -26.20 9.74
C ARG A 607 -41.16 -24.76 9.22
N ALA A 608 -40.11 -23.96 9.49
CA ALA A 608 -39.97 -22.56 9.06
C ALA A 608 -39.65 -22.38 7.56
N LEU A 609 -39.25 -23.45 6.86
CA LEU A 609 -39.01 -23.47 5.42
C LEU A 609 -40.18 -24.11 4.65
N GLU A 610 -40.26 -23.79 3.37
CA GLU A 610 -41.04 -24.50 2.36
C GLU A 610 -40.04 -25.08 1.35
N ILE A 611 -40.09 -26.39 1.09
CA ILE A 611 -39.09 -27.10 0.29
C ILE A 611 -39.78 -27.89 -0.81
N ASP A 612 -39.50 -27.56 -2.07
CA ASP A 612 -40.24 -28.06 -3.23
C ASP A 612 -39.80 -29.47 -3.72
N SER A 613 -38.70 -30.02 -3.18
CA SER A 613 -38.17 -31.33 -3.52
C SER A 613 -37.80 -32.16 -2.28
N GLU A 614 -38.23 -33.42 -2.27
CA GLU A 614 -37.87 -34.39 -1.22
C GLU A 614 -36.36 -34.70 -1.24
N GLU A 615 -35.70 -34.73 -2.39
CA GLU A 615 -34.24 -34.85 -2.48
C GLU A 615 -33.51 -33.66 -1.85
N VAL A 616 -34.03 -32.44 -2.01
CA VAL A 616 -33.51 -31.22 -1.36
C VAL A 616 -33.72 -31.28 0.16
N LYS A 617 -34.94 -31.63 0.60
CA LYS A 617 -35.29 -31.81 2.01
C LYS A 617 -34.40 -32.85 2.69
N ARG A 618 -34.20 -34.03 2.07
CA ARG A 618 -33.26 -35.07 2.51
C ARG A 618 -31.83 -34.54 2.65
N THR A 619 -31.37 -33.75 1.69
CA THR A 619 -30.00 -33.21 1.68
C THR A 619 -29.80 -32.19 2.81
N LEU A 620 -30.78 -31.32 3.07
CA LEU A 620 -30.75 -30.37 4.18
C LEU A 620 -30.88 -31.08 5.54
N VAL A 621 -31.68 -32.15 5.65
CA VAL A 621 -31.75 -33.02 6.84
C VAL A 621 -30.39 -33.65 7.12
N MET A 622 -29.80 -34.36 6.13
CA MET A 622 -28.52 -35.06 6.33
C MET A 622 -27.33 -34.14 6.64
N ILE A 623 -27.30 -32.92 6.09
CA ILE A 623 -26.15 -32.01 6.21
C ILE A 623 -26.34 -30.98 7.33
N ASN A 624 -27.54 -30.40 7.46
CA ASN A 624 -27.83 -29.30 8.37
C ASN A 624 -28.76 -29.69 9.54
N GLN A 625 -29.32 -30.91 9.58
CA GLN A 625 -30.19 -31.40 10.65
C GLN A 625 -31.35 -30.42 10.96
N ILE A 626 -31.96 -29.90 9.89
CA ILE A 626 -33.00 -28.86 9.93
C ILE A 626 -34.28 -29.30 10.67
N GLU A 627 -34.50 -30.61 10.78
CA GLU A 627 -35.57 -31.25 11.53
C GLU A 627 -35.28 -31.30 13.03
N GLN A 628 -34.00 -31.29 13.42
CA GLN A 628 -33.52 -31.28 14.82
C GLN A 628 -33.02 -29.90 15.27
N THR A 629 -33.14 -28.88 14.41
CA THR A 629 -32.73 -27.49 14.69
C THR A 629 -33.96 -26.65 14.99
N ILE A 630 -34.09 -26.14 16.21
CA ILE A 630 -35.19 -25.26 16.65
C ILE A 630 -34.83 -23.77 16.50
N LEU A 631 -35.85 -22.92 16.52
CA LEU A 631 -35.78 -21.47 16.37
C LEU A 631 -36.51 -20.80 17.54
N VAL A 632 -35.79 -20.08 18.40
CA VAL A 632 -36.32 -19.44 19.62
C VAL A 632 -35.82 -18.00 19.68
N GLU A 633 -36.72 -17.02 19.70
CA GLU A 633 -36.36 -15.62 19.45
C GLU A 633 -35.34 -15.07 20.45
N ASP A 634 -35.53 -15.33 21.75
CA ASP A 634 -34.54 -14.98 22.77
C ASP A 634 -33.48 -16.08 22.93
N HIS A 635 -32.22 -15.68 22.97
CA HIS A 635 -31.09 -16.55 23.25
C HIS A 635 -31.09 -17.17 24.66
N ILE A 636 -31.69 -16.51 25.67
CA ILE A 636 -31.80 -17.05 27.03
C ILE A 636 -32.81 -18.20 27.04
N GLU A 637 -33.98 -17.99 26.46
CA GLU A 637 -35.02 -19.02 26.31
C GLU A 637 -34.51 -20.18 25.43
N GLY A 638 -33.83 -19.87 24.32
CA GLY A 638 -33.21 -20.88 23.46
C GLY A 638 -32.15 -21.72 24.16
N ARG A 639 -31.37 -21.15 25.11
CA ARG A 639 -30.42 -21.92 25.93
C ARG A 639 -31.18 -22.83 26.90
N ARG A 640 -32.17 -22.30 27.62
CA ARG A 640 -33.01 -23.06 28.56
C ARG A 640 -33.75 -24.23 27.90
N VAL A 641 -34.26 -24.06 26.68
CA VAL A 641 -34.89 -25.14 25.91
C VAL A 641 -33.85 -26.20 25.51
N MET A 642 -32.64 -25.81 25.11
CA MET A 642 -31.58 -26.77 24.79
C MET A 642 -31.06 -27.53 26.01
N GLU A 643 -31.03 -26.91 27.19
CA GLU A 643 -30.61 -27.53 28.47
C GLU A 643 -31.55 -28.66 28.90
N LEU A 644 -32.87 -28.44 28.77
CA LEU A 644 -33.90 -29.46 29.01
C LEU A 644 -33.76 -30.69 28.09
N SER A 645 -32.89 -30.63 27.07
CA SER A 645 -32.55 -31.74 26.17
C SER A 645 -33.79 -32.41 25.53
N PRO A 646 -34.77 -31.65 25.00
CA PRO A 646 -36.02 -32.20 24.50
C PRO A 646 -35.81 -33.17 23.34
N ASP A 647 -36.64 -34.21 23.30
CA ASP A 647 -36.55 -35.30 22.33
C ASP A 647 -36.41 -34.79 20.90
N ASN A 648 -35.43 -35.36 20.19
CA ASN A 648 -35.10 -35.05 18.80
C ASN A 648 -34.62 -33.60 18.51
N VAL A 649 -34.20 -32.82 19.51
CA VAL A 649 -33.50 -31.53 19.30
C VAL A 649 -31.98 -31.70 19.41
N ARG A 650 -31.23 -30.93 18.60
CA ARG A 650 -29.74 -30.88 18.60
C ARG A 650 -29.15 -29.48 18.55
N PHE A 651 -29.86 -28.53 17.96
CA PHE A 651 -29.41 -27.16 17.74
C PHE A 651 -30.55 -26.18 18.00
N CYS A 652 -30.24 -25.00 18.53
CA CYS A 652 -31.17 -23.87 18.57
C CYS A 652 -30.52 -22.64 17.94
N TYR A 653 -31.26 -21.93 17.09
CA TYR A 653 -30.86 -20.58 16.65
C TYR A 653 -31.75 -19.51 17.30
N SER A 654 -31.13 -18.40 17.68
CA SER A 654 -31.78 -17.26 18.36
C SER A 654 -31.33 -15.92 17.80
N ILE A 655 -32.08 -14.84 18.08
CA ILE A 655 -31.85 -13.51 17.50
C ILE A 655 -31.09 -12.61 18.48
N ASN A 656 -30.10 -11.85 17.97
CA ASN A 656 -29.38 -10.88 18.77
C ASN A 656 -30.16 -9.55 18.82
N LYS A 657 -30.83 -9.28 19.94
CA LYS A 657 -31.62 -8.06 20.17
C LYS A 657 -30.81 -6.75 20.07
N ASN A 658 -29.50 -6.81 20.33
CA ASN A 658 -28.61 -5.64 20.33
C ASN A 658 -27.99 -5.33 18.95
N LYS A 659 -28.00 -6.30 18.02
CA LYS A 659 -27.49 -6.13 16.64
C LYS A 659 -28.42 -6.84 15.66
N GLN A 660 -29.43 -6.11 15.18
CA GLN A 660 -30.47 -6.62 14.29
C GLN A 660 -29.88 -7.34 13.07
N GLY A 661 -30.38 -8.54 12.79
CA GLY A 661 -29.89 -9.40 11.70
C GLY A 661 -28.77 -10.37 12.10
N ASN A 662 -28.11 -10.19 13.25
CA ASN A 662 -27.26 -11.21 13.86
C ASN A 662 -28.08 -12.15 14.76
N GLY A 663 -27.48 -13.27 15.14
CA GLY A 663 -28.07 -14.26 16.04
C GLY A 663 -27.04 -15.05 16.83
N PHE A 664 -27.48 -16.15 17.43
CA PHE A 664 -26.60 -17.12 18.11
C PHE A 664 -26.98 -18.57 17.72
N SER A 665 -25.99 -19.46 17.75
CA SER A 665 -26.11 -20.90 17.52
C SER A 665 -25.80 -21.64 18.81
N ILE A 666 -26.83 -22.17 19.44
CA ILE A 666 -26.81 -22.83 20.74
C ILE A 666 -26.75 -24.34 20.52
N LYS A 667 -25.79 -24.99 21.19
CA LYS A 667 -25.53 -26.43 21.15
C LYS A 667 -25.41 -26.94 22.58
N MET A 668 -26.10 -28.03 22.87
CA MET A 668 -25.88 -28.83 24.08
C MET A 668 -25.56 -30.27 23.69
N GLY A 669 -24.62 -30.87 24.40
CA GLY A 669 -24.14 -32.24 24.22
C GLY A 669 -23.34 -32.67 25.45
N GLN A 670 -23.11 -33.98 25.62
CA GLN A 670 -22.59 -34.58 26.86
C GLN A 670 -21.09 -34.32 27.16
N GLY A 671 -20.55 -33.15 26.81
CA GLY A 671 -19.15 -32.80 27.08
C GLY A 671 -18.84 -31.30 26.99
N SER A 672 -19.57 -30.53 26.19
CA SER A 672 -19.51 -29.07 26.23
C SER A 672 -20.78 -28.43 25.65
N GLY A 673 -21.39 -27.55 26.44
CA GLY A 673 -22.39 -26.60 25.96
C GLY A 673 -21.71 -25.41 25.28
N GLY A 674 -22.29 -24.89 24.21
CA GLY A 674 -21.68 -23.81 23.42
C GLY A 674 -22.70 -22.89 22.77
N VAL A 675 -22.40 -21.59 22.77
CA VAL A 675 -23.19 -20.56 22.09
C VAL A 675 -22.28 -19.79 21.14
N ASP A 676 -22.32 -20.15 19.86
CA ASP A 676 -21.55 -19.52 18.79
C ASP A 676 -22.29 -18.25 18.28
N PRO A 677 -21.64 -17.08 18.16
CA PRO A 677 -22.28 -15.91 17.56
C PRO A 677 -22.46 -16.08 16.04
N ILE A 678 -23.67 -15.80 15.54
CA ILE A 678 -24.02 -15.83 14.11
C ILE A 678 -23.97 -14.41 13.56
N ILE A 679 -22.88 -14.07 12.87
CA ILE A 679 -22.82 -12.87 12.01
C ILE A 679 -23.77 -13.10 10.82
N GLY A 680 -24.76 -12.21 10.68
CA GLY A 680 -25.82 -12.28 9.68
C GLY A 680 -25.33 -12.27 8.22
N TRP A 681 -26.19 -12.70 7.31
CA TRP A 681 -25.88 -12.71 5.88
C TRP A 681 -25.99 -11.30 5.27
N ASN A 682 -24.86 -10.65 5.09
CA ASN A 682 -24.73 -9.27 4.57
C ASN A 682 -24.61 -9.18 3.03
N LYS A 683 -25.11 -10.17 2.30
CA LYS A 683 -25.09 -10.25 0.83
C LYS A 683 -26.53 -10.51 0.34
N PRO A 684 -26.82 -10.39 -0.97
CA PRO A 684 -28.14 -10.75 -1.48
C PRO A 684 -28.55 -12.17 -1.04
N PRO A 685 -29.76 -12.38 -0.52
CA PRO A 685 -30.26 -13.70 -0.17
C PRO A 685 -30.45 -14.59 -1.41
N ARG A 686 -30.47 -15.90 -1.16
CA ARG A 686 -30.60 -16.99 -2.14
C ARG A 686 -31.87 -17.80 -1.89
N ILE A 687 -32.23 -18.05 -0.62
CA ILE A 687 -33.53 -18.57 -0.22
C ILE A 687 -34.59 -17.65 -0.82
N ALA A 688 -35.58 -18.26 -1.49
CA ALA A 688 -36.53 -17.53 -2.31
C ALA A 688 -37.30 -16.48 -1.48
N THR A 689 -36.93 -15.23 -1.71
CA THR A 689 -37.49 -13.98 -1.16
C THR A 689 -37.55 -12.98 -2.31
N SER A 690 -38.52 -12.06 -2.28
CA SER A 690 -38.88 -11.30 -3.49
C SER A 690 -37.74 -10.37 -3.95
N VAL A 691 -37.70 -10.03 -5.24
CA VAL A 691 -36.71 -9.08 -5.78
C VAL A 691 -36.79 -7.73 -5.04
N GLU A 692 -38.01 -7.35 -4.65
CA GLU A 692 -38.35 -6.17 -3.85
C GLU A 692 -37.79 -6.26 -2.41
N GLU A 693 -37.69 -7.46 -1.83
CA GLU A 693 -37.10 -7.67 -0.50
C GLU A 693 -35.57 -7.64 -0.56
N ARG A 694 -34.98 -8.15 -1.65
CA ARG A 694 -33.55 -7.98 -1.96
C ARG A 694 -33.17 -6.51 -2.13
N ILE A 695 -34.03 -5.72 -2.78
CA ILE A 695 -33.86 -4.26 -2.91
C ILE A 695 -33.91 -3.58 -1.54
N LYS A 696 -34.95 -3.82 -0.72
CA LYS A 696 -35.07 -3.24 0.63
C LYS A 696 -33.87 -3.50 1.54
N PHE A 697 -33.27 -4.69 1.48
CA PHE A 697 -32.06 -4.98 2.26
C PHE A 697 -30.86 -4.14 1.78
N ALA A 698 -30.69 -3.99 0.46
CA ALA A 698 -29.63 -3.16 -0.11
C ALA A 698 -29.87 -1.65 0.12
N GLU A 699 -31.12 -1.19 0.21
CA GLU A 699 -31.47 0.18 0.62
C GLU A 699 -31.04 0.44 2.07
N ALA A 700 -31.28 -0.50 2.99
CA ALA A 700 -30.87 -0.38 4.39
C ALA A 700 -29.33 -0.38 4.57
N ASP A 701 -28.62 -1.26 3.86
CA ASP A 701 -27.14 -1.28 3.85
C ASP A 701 -26.52 0.02 3.30
N VAL A 702 -27.14 0.62 2.27
CA VAL A 702 -26.78 1.94 1.76
C VAL A 702 -27.02 3.03 2.80
N ALA A 703 -28.19 3.08 3.44
CA ALA A 703 -28.53 4.09 4.44
C ALA A 703 -27.59 4.05 5.67
N MET A 704 -27.23 2.86 6.15
CA MET A 704 -26.27 2.68 7.24
C MET A 704 -24.90 3.26 6.87
N LYS A 705 -24.38 2.93 5.68
CA LYS A 705 -23.08 3.41 5.19
C LYS A 705 -23.07 4.89 4.87
N GLU A 706 -24.21 5.48 4.51
CA GLU A 706 -24.36 6.94 4.36
C GLU A 706 -24.26 7.65 5.71
N SER A 707 -24.83 7.09 6.79
CA SER A 707 -24.68 7.62 8.15
C SER A 707 -23.24 7.53 8.65
N GLU A 708 -22.60 6.36 8.52
CA GLU A 708 -21.19 6.16 8.90
C GLU A 708 -20.22 7.10 8.14
N LEU A 709 -20.52 7.38 6.87
CA LEU A 709 -19.75 8.31 6.04
C LEU A 709 -19.99 9.77 6.43
N ALA A 710 -21.22 10.15 6.78
CA ALA A 710 -21.54 11.51 7.22
C ALA A 710 -20.77 11.88 8.51
N GLU A 711 -20.71 10.95 9.48
CA GLU A 711 -19.94 11.14 10.71
C GLU A 711 -18.44 11.33 10.44
N ALA A 712 -17.86 10.48 9.59
CA ALA A 712 -16.44 10.56 9.21
C ALA A 712 -16.12 11.87 8.44
N ARG A 713 -17.01 12.29 7.55
CA ARG A 713 -16.89 13.56 6.81
C ARG A 713 -17.03 14.79 7.71
N SER A 714 -17.84 14.75 8.78
CA SER A 714 -17.87 15.82 9.78
C SER A 714 -16.50 15.94 10.44
N LYS A 715 -16.01 14.86 11.07
CA LYS A 715 -14.72 14.86 11.77
C LYS A 715 -13.55 15.30 10.87
N TYR A 716 -13.53 14.85 9.61
CA TYR A 716 -12.57 15.33 8.62
C TYR A 716 -12.68 16.84 8.35
N LYS A 717 -13.90 17.38 8.20
CA LYS A 717 -14.12 18.83 8.03
C LYS A 717 -13.69 19.60 9.28
N ASP A 718 -14.10 19.16 10.46
CA ASP A 718 -13.82 19.85 11.72
C ASP A 718 -12.29 19.97 11.97
N LEU A 719 -11.53 18.91 11.69
CA LEU A 719 -10.06 18.93 11.71
C LEU A 719 -9.45 19.81 10.61
N LYS A 720 -10.08 19.90 9.43
CA LYS A 720 -9.59 20.71 8.30
C LYS A 720 -9.80 22.20 8.54
N ASP A 721 -10.97 22.60 9.01
CA ASP A 721 -11.28 23.98 9.37
C ASP A 721 -10.34 24.45 10.51
N ALA A 722 -9.98 23.54 11.42
CA ALA A 722 -8.95 23.73 12.44
C ALA A 722 -7.49 23.69 11.91
N GLU A 723 -7.22 23.15 10.71
CA GLU A 723 -5.93 23.31 10.04
C GLU A 723 -5.82 24.71 9.43
N GLU A 724 -6.86 25.13 8.71
CA GLU A 724 -6.93 26.43 8.04
C GLU A 724 -6.84 27.59 9.03
N THR A 725 -7.54 27.50 10.17
CA THR A 725 -7.44 28.48 11.27
C THR A 725 -6.01 28.61 11.82
N ARG A 726 -5.31 27.48 12.03
CA ARG A 726 -3.91 27.49 12.49
C ARG A 726 -2.92 27.95 11.42
N GLN A 727 -3.18 27.68 10.13
CA GLN A 727 -2.35 28.22 9.04
C GLN A 727 -2.46 29.75 8.94
N ASN A 728 -3.64 30.32 9.18
CA ASN A 728 -3.85 31.76 9.23
C ASN A 728 -3.13 32.39 10.43
N SER A 729 -3.26 31.81 11.62
CA SER A 729 -2.52 32.24 12.83
C SER A 729 -1.00 32.24 12.61
N LEU A 730 -0.46 31.14 12.08
CA LEU A 730 0.95 31.03 11.68
C LEU A 730 1.37 32.08 10.65
N ALA A 731 0.49 32.50 9.74
CA ALA A 731 0.77 33.57 8.78
C ALA A 731 0.79 34.95 9.46
N GLU A 732 -0.14 35.23 10.38
CA GLU A 732 -0.15 36.47 11.16
C GLU A 732 1.08 36.59 12.06
N HIS A 733 1.45 35.53 12.79
CA HIS A 733 2.67 35.51 13.61
C HIS A 733 3.94 35.69 12.76
N ARG A 734 4.03 35.05 11.58
CA ARG A 734 5.16 35.24 10.64
C ARG A 734 5.21 36.66 10.07
N ASN A 735 4.07 37.26 9.74
CA ASN A 735 3.98 38.65 9.27
C ASN A 735 4.38 39.64 10.38
N SER A 736 3.98 39.38 11.62
CA SER A 736 4.39 40.14 12.81
C SER A 736 5.91 40.06 13.02
N LYS A 737 6.48 38.84 12.97
CA LYS A 737 7.93 38.63 13.03
C LYS A 737 8.67 39.35 11.90
N GLN A 738 8.16 39.29 10.67
CA GLN A 738 8.79 39.95 9.53
C GLN A 738 8.73 41.48 9.63
N LYS A 739 7.65 42.06 10.17
CA LYS A 739 7.61 43.48 10.54
C LYS A 739 8.71 43.82 11.54
N LYS A 740 8.74 43.17 12.71
CA LYS A 740 9.74 43.45 13.75
C LYS A 740 11.18 43.25 13.27
N LYS A 741 11.44 42.26 12.41
CA LYS A 741 12.75 42.10 11.74
C LYS A 741 13.10 43.25 10.78
N THR A 742 12.09 43.84 10.14
CA THR A 742 12.27 45.04 9.30
C THR A 742 12.47 46.30 10.16
N ASP A 743 11.83 46.39 11.32
CA ASP A 743 12.09 47.43 12.32
C ASP A 743 13.52 47.30 12.91
N VAL A 744 14.00 46.08 13.21
CA VAL A 744 15.41 45.83 13.60
C VAL A 744 16.36 46.25 12.49
N GLN A 745 16.09 45.91 11.22
CA GLN A 745 16.92 46.37 10.11
C GLN A 745 16.95 47.91 10.04
N ARG A 746 15.81 48.60 10.18
CA ARG A 746 15.78 50.07 10.21
C ARG A 746 16.62 50.65 11.37
N VAL A 747 16.59 50.03 12.55
CA VAL A 747 17.40 50.45 13.70
C VAL A 747 18.89 50.18 13.44
N ASP A 748 19.25 49.06 12.82
CA ASP A 748 20.63 48.79 12.37
C ASP A 748 21.08 49.81 11.30
N ASP A 749 20.24 50.13 10.30
CA ASP A 749 20.52 51.15 9.29
C ASP A 749 20.76 52.54 9.94
N GLN A 750 20.03 52.86 11.02
CA GLN A 750 20.21 54.09 11.81
C GLN A 750 21.49 54.06 12.66
N ILE A 751 21.86 52.90 13.22
CA ILE A 751 23.14 52.71 13.92
C ILE A 751 24.31 52.81 12.93
N GLU A 752 24.18 52.29 11.71
CA GLU A 752 25.17 52.38 10.64
C GLU A 752 25.31 53.82 10.14
N ASP A 753 24.20 54.53 9.89
CA ASP A 753 24.20 55.96 9.52
C ASP A 753 24.83 56.86 10.61
N ILE A 754 24.57 56.60 11.90
CA ILE A 754 25.26 57.29 13.00
C ILE A 754 26.74 56.90 13.08
N THR A 755 27.09 55.65 12.78
CA THR A 755 28.50 55.20 12.75
C THR A 755 29.26 55.85 11.59
N HIS A 756 28.66 55.92 10.41
CA HIS A 756 29.20 56.63 9.26
C HIS A 756 29.31 58.14 9.49
N LYS A 757 28.41 58.75 10.28
CA LYS A 757 28.53 60.14 10.78
C LYS A 757 29.59 60.35 11.86
N LEU A 758 30.07 59.28 12.51
CA LEU A 758 31.25 59.29 13.37
C LEU A 758 32.55 59.06 12.57
N GLU A 759 32.45 58.56 11.34
CA GLU A 759 33.59 58.28 10.44
C GLU A 759 33.82 59.36 9.37
N GLN A 760 32.79 60.11 8.97
CA GLN A 760 32.90 61.20 7.99
C GLN A 760 33.23 62.56 8.63
N ASP A 761 34.52 62.79 8.85
CA ASP A 761 35.10 64.13 8.84
C ASP A 761 36.07 64.28 7.65
N ASN A 762 36.23 65.50 7.12
CA ASN A 762 36.95 65.85 5.87
C ASN A 762 36.31 65.52 4.50
N SER A 763 35.28 66.28 4.16
CA SER A 763 35.31 67.24 3.04
C SER A 763 36.14 66.93 1.78
N ASN A 764 35.51 66.46 0.68
CA ASN A 764 36.11 66.56 -0.67
C ASN A 764 35.04 66.60 -1.79
N ARG A 765 34.94 67.70 -2.56
CA ARG A 765 34.04 67.75 -3.74
C ARG A 765 34.36 68.72 -4.88
N GLU A 766 35.21 69.74 -4.69
CA GLU A 766 35.57 70.67 -5.79
C GLU A 766 36.84 70.29 -6.55
N LEU A 767 37.70 69.45 -5.94
CA LEU A 767 39.05 69.17 -6.45
C LEU A 767 39.07 68.49 -7.82
N SER A 768 38.19 67.52 -8.05
CA SER A 768 38.18 66.69 -9.27
C SER A 768 37.70 67.39 -10.55
N ARG A 769 37.37 68.69 -10.49
CA ARG A 769 36.80 69.44 -11.62
C ARG A 769 37.84 70.20 -12.46
N LEU A 770 38.95 70.64 -11.86
CA LEU A 770 39.92 71.52 -12.53
C LEU A 770 41.02 70.77 -13.30
N GLU A 771 41.40 69.57 -12.84
CA GLU A 771 42.53 68.80 -13.39
C GLU A 771 42.32 68.30 -14.85
N ARG A 772 41.09 68.31 -15.36
CA ARG A 772 40.72 67.64 -16.63
C ARG A 772 40.75 68.52 -17.89
N ASP A 773 40.91 69.84 -17.76
CA ASP A 773 40.78 70.79 -18.89
C ASP A 773 42.13 71.24 -19.50
N VAL A 774 43.24 70.76 -18.93
CA VAL A 774 44.63 71.05 -19.35
C VAL A 774 45.04 70.28 -20.61
N GLU A 775 44.85 68.96 -20.57
CA GLU A 775 45.69 68.00 -21.32
C GLU A 775 45.44 68.02 -22.84
N VAL A 776 44.19 68.30 -23.25
CA VAL A 776 43.68 68.10 -24.62
C VAL A 776 44.23 69.11 -25.66
N ARG A 777 44.93 70.18 -25.23
CA ARG A 777 45.10 71.38 -26.07
C ARG A 777 46.50 71.58 -26.66
N GLU A 778 47.48 70.75 -26.30
CA GLU A 778 48.92 71.02 -26.51
C GLU A 778 49.50 70.46 -27.83
N GLU A 779 49.00 69.32 -28.30
CA GLU A 779 49.62 68.56 -29.41
C GLU A 779 49.42 69.19 -30.80
N ALA A 780 48.31 69.92 -31.00
CA ALA A 780 47.80 70.26 -32.34
C ALA A 780 48.57 71.38 -33.10
N TYR A 781 49.68 71.91 -32.58
CA TYR A 781 50.32 73.12 -33.11
C TYR A 781 51.53 72.89 -34.03
N GLN A 782 52.38 71.89 -33.78
CA GLN A 782 53.75 71.90 -34.34
C GLN A 782 53.85 71.45 -35.81
N VAL A 783 52.87 70.70 -36.33
CA VAL A 783 53.01 69.96 -37.61
C VAL A 783 53.04 70.87 -38.85
N TYR A 784 52.18 71.89 -38.90
CA TYR A 784 51.84 72.60 -40.15
C TYR A 784 52.79 73.73 -40.56
N ALA A 785 53.95 73.87 -39.91
CA ALA A 785 54.82 75.03 -40.09
C ALA A 785 55.71 74.99 -41.34
N LYS A 786 55.98 73.81 -41.90
CA LYS A 786 57.26 73.54 -42.59
C LYS A 786 57.18 73.07 -44.05
N GLN A 787 55.99 73.05 -44.67
CA GLN A 787 55.79 72.47 -46.01
C GLN A 787 55.41 73.50 -47.11
N LEU A 788 55.37 74.80 -46.80
CA LEU A 788 54.77 75.81 -47.69
C LEU A 788 55.78 76.47 -48.66
N GLU A 789 57.04 76.58 -48.25
CA GLU A 789 57.99 77.56 -48.82
C GLU A 789 58.57 77.13 -50.18
N ASP A 790 58.74 75.82 -50.41
CA ASP A 790 59.50 75.28 -51.54
C ASP A 790 58.76 75.28 -52.90
N SER A 791 57.43 75.41 -52.93
CA SER A 791 56.63 75.17 -54.16
C SER A 791 56.56 76.34 -55.15
N LEU A 792 56.85 77.58 -54.71
CA LEU A 792 56.48 78.80 -55.46
C LEU A 792 57.34 79.07 -56.71
N THR A 793 58.60 78.64 -56.72
CA THR A 793 59.64 79.23 -57.57
C THR A 793 59.69 78.67 -59.00
N GLU A 794 59.50 77.37 -59.19
CA GLU A 794 59.78 76.69 -60.47
C GLU A 794 58.73 76.98 -61.57
N ARG A 795 57.51 77.31 -61.17
CA ARG A 795 56.34 77.47 -62.06
C ARG A 795 56.55 78.49 -63.18
N GLN A 796 57.27 79.58 -62.92
CA GLN A 796 57.23 80.78 -63.77
C GLN A 796 58.02 80.63 -65.09
N ARG A 797 59.05 79.78 -65.10
CA ARG A 797 59.99 79.63 -66.23
C ARG A 797 59.42 78.95 -67.47
N LEU A 798 58.41 78.09 -67.30
CA LEU A 798 57.95 77.16 -68.34
C LEU A 798 56.89 77.75 -69.29
N SER A 799 56.32 78.93 -68.99
CA SER A 799 55.16 79.45 -69.72
C SER A 799 55.49 80.20 -71.02
N GLU A 800 56.70 80.73 -71.17
CA GLU A 800 57.02 81.70 -72.24
C GLU A 800 57.37 81.03 -73.58
N ALA A 801 57.89 79.80 -73.56
CA ALA A 801 58.36 79.10 -74.75
C ALA A 801 57.24 78.45 -75.58
N GLN A 802 55.99 78.42 -75.08
CA GLN A 802 54.90 77.65 -75.68
C GLN A 802 54.13 78.42 -76.80
N THR A 803 54.22 79.75 -76.84
CA THR A 803 53.40 80.59 -77.73
C THR A 803 53.92 80.66 -79.16
N LYS A 804 55.25 80.66 -79.38
CA LYS A 804 55.85 80.83 -80.71
C LYS A 804 55.52 79.69 -81.69
N LEU A 805 55.56 78.44 -81.22
CA LEU A 805 55.39 77.24 -82.04
C LEU A 805 53.97 77.06 -82.64
N LYS A 806 52.98 77.85 -82.22
CA LYS A 806 51.60 77.74 -82.73
C LYS A 806 51.34 78.52 -84.03
N ALA A 807 52.17 79.50 -84.36
CA ALA A 807 51.89 80.40 -85.49
C ALA A 807 52.19 79.78 -86.87
N GLU A 808 53.20 78.90 -86.94
CA GLU A 808 53.70 78.34 -88.19
C GLU A 808 52.79 77.21 -88.75
N MET A 809 52.06 76.51 -87.88
CA MET A 809 51.19 75.38 -88.24
C MET A 809 49.99 75.72 -89.13
N GLU A 810 49.33 76.87 -88.90
CA GLU A 810 48.04 77.15 -89.55
C GLU A 810 48.18 77.50 -91.04
N GLY A 811 49.33 78.04 -91.46
CA GLY A 811 49.55 78.49 -92.84
C GLY A 811 49.66 77.37 -93.88
N LEU A 812 50.15 76.19 -93.48
CA LEU A 812 50.32 75.04 -94.39
C LEU A 812 48.99 74.29 -94.63
N LYS A 813 48.11 74.34 -93.63
CA LYS A 813 46.87 73.57 -93.49
C LYS A 813 45.86 73.91 -94.59
N ALA A 814 45.59 75.21 -94.77
CA ALA A 814 44.56 75.72 -95.68
C ALA A 814 44.76 75.38 -97.18
N LYS A 815 45.99 75.00 -97.60
CA LYS A 815 46.27 74.55 -98.98
C LYS A 815 45.98 73.07 -99.22
N ILE A 816 45.93 72.26 -98.17
CA ILE A 816 45.63 70.83 -98.25
C ILE A 816 44.11 70.65 -98.29
N ASP A 817 43.39 71.40 -97.46
CA ASP A 817 41.94 71.33 -97.29
C ASP A 817 41.15 71.56 -98.61
N GLU A 818 41.64 72.40 -99.52
CA GLU A 818 40.98 72.69 -100.81
C GLU A 818 41.06 71.52 -101.81
N PHE A 819 42.19 70.79 -101.83
CA PHE A 819 42.38 69.63 -102.72
C PHE A 819 41.75 68.35 -102.14
N ASP A 820 41.86 68.15 -100.82
CA ASP A 820 41.21 67.02 -100.14
C ASP A 820 39.68 67.07 -100.32
N SER A 821 39.05 68.26 -100.23
CA SER A 821 37.61 68.46 -100.42
C SER A 821 37.02 67.85 -101.71
N HIS A 822 37.74 67.93 -102.84
CA HIS A 822 37.25 67.36 -104.10
C HIS A 822 37.39 65.83 -104.12
N ALA A 823 38.54 65.31 -103.68
CA ALA A 823 38.77 63.87 -103.58
C ALA A 823 37.82 63.21 -102.56
N ASP A 824 37.62 63.84 -101.41
CA ASP A 824 36.69 63.41 -100.35
C ASP A 824 35.26 63.28 -100.85
N SER A 825 34.82 64.07 -101.84
CA SER A 825 33.45 63.94 -102.37
C SER A 825 33.21 62.59 -103.07
N LEU A 826 34.17 62.11 -103.86
CA LEU A 826 34.14 60.81 -104.54
C LEU A 826 34.52 59.67 -103.60
N GLN A 827 35.55 59.88 -102.78
CA GLN A 827 35.99 58.94 -101.77
C GLN A 827 34.91 58.70 -100.71
N THR A 828 34.09 59.69 -100.34
CA THR A 828 32.95 59.51 -99.42
C THR A 828 31.88 58.62 -100.02
N ALA A 829 31.53 58.77 -101.30
CA ALA A 829 30.56 57.90 -101.95
C ALA A 829 31.04 56.43 -101.98
N HIS A 830 32.32 56.22 -102.29
CA HIS A 830 32.96 54.90 -102.23
C HIS A 830 33.05 54.34 -100.80
N ASN A 831 33.51 55.16 -99.83
CA ASN A 831 33.64 54.79 -98.43
C ASN A 831 32.29 54.50 -97.77
N VAL A 832 31.19 55.17 -98.15
CA VAL A 832 29.85 54.87 -97.64
C VAL A 832 29.35 53.51 -98.17
N ALA A 833 29.59 53.20 -99.45
CA ALA A 833 29.29 51.86 -99.99
C ALA A 833 30.13 50.77 -99.31
N ILE A 834 31.43 51.03 -99.08
CA ILE A 834 32.32 50.13 -98.35
C ILE A 834 31.88 49.98 -96.90
N GLN A 835 31.57 51.07 -96.18
CA GLN A 835 31.08 51.00 -94.80
C GLN A 835 29.81 50.18 -94.67
N GLN A 836 28.83 50.33 -95.57
CA GLN A 836 27.60 49.52 -95.52
C GLN A 836 27.89 48.04 -95.79
N ARG A 837 28.81 47.72 -96.71
CA ARG A 837 29.27 46.34 -96.94
C ARG A 837 30.04 45.79 -95.73
N GLU A 838 31.00 46.53 -95.20
CA GLU A 838 31.81 46.14 -94.04
C GLU A 838 30.95 46.00 -92.78
N GLN A 839 29.96 46.86 -92.56
CA GLN A 839 29.03 46.76 -91.44
C GLN A 839 28.09 45.55 -91.57
N ALA A 840 27.72 45.16 -92.80
CA ALA A 840 27.02 43.90 -93.08
C ALA A 840 27.92 42.66 -92.87
N VAL A 841 29.18 42.70 -93.34
CA VAL A 841 30.18 41.65 -93.10
C VAL A 841 30.50 41.51 -91.62
N LEU A 842 30.66 42.62 -90.90
CA LEU A 842 30.88 42.64 -89.45
C LEU A 842 29.65 42.15 -88.68
N THR A 843 28.42 42.41 -89.12
CA THR A 843 27.24 41.80 -88.48
C THR A 843 27.18 40.30 -88.73
N SER A 844 27.40 39.83 -89.96
CA SER A 844 27.51 38.39 -90.27
C SER A 844 28.60 37.71 -89.44
N ALA A 845 29.83 38.25 -89.42
CA ALA A 845 30.93 37.73 -88.62
C ALA A 845 30.65 37.75 -87.10
N ASN A 846 29.96 38.77 -86.60
CA ASN A 846 29.50 38.80 -85.20
C ASN A 846 28.39 37.77 -84.92
N PHE A 847 27.54 37.44 -85.88
CA PHE A 847 26.57 36.35 -85.74
C PHE A 847 27.25 34.99 -85.79
N ILE A 848 28.17 34.74 -86.73
CA ILE A 848 29.00 33.52 -86.79
C ILE A 848 29.72 33.31 -85.46
N ARG A 849 30.46 34.31 -84.97
CA ARG A 849 31.17 34.24 -83.68
C ARG A 849 30.24 33.99 -82.49
N LYS A 850 29.02 34.52 -82.51
CA LYS A 850 28.00 34.23 -81.49
C LYS A 850 27.49 32.79 -81.60
N ILE A 851 27.31 32.26 -82.80
CA ILE A 851 26.91 30.87 -83.04
C ILE A 851 28.01 29.90 -82.59
N GLU A 852 29.28 30.19 -82.88
CA GLU A 852 30.44 29.43 -82.38
C GLU A 852 30.51 29.42 -80.85
N LEU A 853 30.33 30.58 -80.20
CA LEU A 853 30.25 30.69 -78.74
C LEU A 853 29.01 29.97 -78.16
N GLN A 854 27.90 29.96 -78.89
CA GLN A 854 26.70 29.22 -78.48
C GLN A 854 26.93 27.71 -78.63
N ASP A 855 27.66 27.27 -79.66
CA ASP A 855 28.02 25.86 -79.87
C ASP A 855 29.00 25.33 -78.82
N THR A 856 30.01 26.10 -78.41
CA THR A 856 30.84 25.73 -77.25
C THR A 856 29.99 25.64 -75.98
N THR A 857 29.07 26.59 -75.78
CA THR A 857 28.13 26.57 -74.63
C THR A 857 27.18 25.36 -74.67
N ILE A 858 26.70 24.95 -75.85
CA ILE A 858 25.85 23.76 -76.04
C ILE A 858 26.66 22.48 -75.79
N LEU A 859 27.92 22.41 -76.24
CA LEU A 859 28.81 21.28 -75.99
C LEU A 859 29.15 21.12 -74.49
N GLU A 860 29.47 22.22 -73.81
CA GLU A 860 29.68 22.26 -72.36
C GLU A 860 28.42 21.83 -71.60
N LEU A 861 27.24 22.35 -71.96
CA LEU A 861 25.97 21.94 -71.36
C LEU A 861 25.65 20.47 -71.63
N ALA A 862 25.91 19.94 -72.83
CA ALA A 862 25.66 18.54 -73.16
C ALA A 862 26.60 17.57 -72.40
N THR A 863 27.88 17.93 -72.24
CA THR A 863 28.79 17.16 -71.39
C THR A 863 28.42 17.24 -69.90
N LEU A 864 27.89 18.37 -69.44
CA LEU A 864 27.35 18.52 -68.08
C LEU A 864 26.06 17.74 -67.85
N VAL A 865 25.13 17.69 -68.82
CA VAL A 865 23.93 16.83 -68.78
C VAL A 865 24.37 15.38 -68.57
N LYS A 866 25.23 14.86 -69.46
CA LYS A 866 25.68 13.47 -69.38
C LYS A 866 26.32 13.16 -68.03
N LYS A 867 27.12 14.10 -67.49
CA LYS A 867 27.73 13.91 -66.17
C LYS A 867 26.68 13.87 -65.04
N GLU A 868 25.68 14.76 -65.04
CA GLU A 868 24.60 14.71 -64.03
C GLU A 868 23.65 13.51 -64.26
N GLU A 869 23.59 12.92 -65.45
CA GLU A 869 22.92 11.62 -65.71
C GLU A 869 23.70 10.45 -65.10
N ASP A 870 25.02 10.39 -65.32
CA ASP A 870 25.91 9.38 -64.73
C ASP A 870 25.92 9.50 -63.18
N ASP A 871 26.11 10.71 -62.64
CA ASP A 871 26.06 11.02 -61.19
C ASP A 871 24.68 10.66 -60.57
N LEU A 872 23.56 10.88 -61.28
CA LEU A 872 22.21 10.49 -60.84
C LEU A 872 22.02 8.96 -60.84
N GLY A 873 22.60 8.27 -61.81
CA GLY A 873 22.59 6.81 -61.91
C GLY A 873 23.25 6.15 -60.69
N ASP A 874 24.47 6.57 -60.37
CA ASP A 874 25.23 6.06 -59.23
C ASP A 874 24.53 6.38 -57.88
N LEU A 875 24.04 7.61 -57.69
CA LEU A 875 23.28 7.98 -56.49
C LEU A 875 21.99 7.16 -56.33
N THR A 876 21.31 6.83 -57.44
CA THR A 876 20.09 6.00 -57.41
C THR A 876 20.41 4.55 -57.06
N ALA A 877 21.48 4.00 -57.64
CA ALA A 877 21.97 2.66 -57.32
C ALA A 877 22.49 2.54 -55.88
N GLU A 878 23.04 3.62 -55.31
CA GLU A 878 23.40 3.71 -53.90
C GLU A 878 22.18 3.78 -52.97
N ALA A 879 21.22 4.67 -53.26
CA ALA A 879 20.00 4.81 -52.45
C ALA A 879 19.18 3.52 -52.37
N GLN A 880 19.10 2.74 -53.46
CA GLN A 880 18.44 1.44 -53.47
C GLN A 880 19.07 0.40 -52.52
N LYS A 881 20.35 0.52 -52.15
CA LYS A 881 21.00 -0.37 -51.15
C LYS A 881 20.44 -0.14 -49.74
N PHE A 882 19.94 1.05 -49.44
CA PHE A 882 19.38 1.41 -48.13
C PHE A 882 17.89 1.10 -48.01
N GLY A 883 17.13 1.12 -49.11
CA GLY A 883 15.71 0.72 -49.11
C GLY A 883 14.88 1.28 -50.27
N PRO A 884 13.60 0.88 -50.37
CA PRO A 884 12.68 1.36 -51.40
C PRO A 884 12.38 2.87 -51.26
N GLY A 885 11.93 3.48 -52.36
CA GLY A 885 11.69 4.92 -52.46
C GLY A 885 10.69 5.47 -51.43
N VAL A 886 11.06 6.59 -50.81
CA VAL A 886 10.29 7.26 -49.74
C VAL A 886 9.77 8.61 -50.24
N GLN A 887 8.55 8.99 -49.84
CA GLN A 887 8.02 10.33 -50.10
C GLN A 887 8.73 11.38 -49.23
N LEU A 888 9.30 12.40 -49.87
CA LEU A 888 9.99 13.53 -49.23
C LEU A 888 9.05 14.73 -49.07
N GLY A 889 9.15 15.45 -47.96
CA GLY A 889 8.42 16.71 -47.76
C GLY A 889 9.17 17.91 -48.33
N THR A 890 8.45 19.02 -48.58
CA THR A 890 9.00 20.29 -49.13
C THR A 890 10.00 21.03 -48.22
N LYS A 891 10.47 20.41 -47.13
CA LYS A 891 11.51 20.90 -46.23
C LYS A 891 12.67 19.91 -46.03
N ASP A 892 12.58 18.71 -46.60
CA ASP A 892 13.51 17.60 -46.40
C ASP A 892 14.64 17.63 -47.46
N THR A 893 15.35 18.76 -47.53
CA THR A 893 16.58 18.91 -48.31
C THR A 893 17.74 18.17 -47.66
N THR A 894 18.72 17.73 -48.45
CA THR A 894 19.88 16.93 -47.99
C THR A 894 20.53 17.59 -46.76
N LYS A 895 20.82 18.89 -46.84
CA LYS A 895 21.48 19.67 -45.79
C LYS A 895 20.68 19.78 -44.48
N ASN A 896 19.35 19.77 -44.53
CA ASN A 896 18.49 19.76 -43.35
C ASN A 896 18.49 18.37 -42.68
N ILE A 897 18.51 17.29 -43.48
CA ILE A 897 18.56 15.91 -42.99
C ILE A 897 19.95 15.62 -42.41
N GLU A 898 21.02 16.02 -43.09
CA GLU A 898 22.41 15.92 -42.65
C GLU A 898 22.66 16.65 -41.32
N THR A 899 22.11 17.86 -41.16
CA THR A 899 22.20 18.61 -39.89
C THR A 899 21.49 17.87 -38.75
N ARG A 900 20.33 17.25 -39.03
CA ARG A 900 19.59 16.43 -38.05
C ARG A 900 20.31 15.12 -37.72
N LEU A 901 20.91 14.45 -38.69
CA LEU A 901 21.71 13.25 -38.50
C LEU A 901 22.90 13.53 -37.57
N ASN A 902 23.69 14.57 -37.86
CA ASN A 902 24.81 14.98 -37.01
C ASN A 902 24.37 15.32 -35.57
N GLN A 903 23.22 15.96 -35.38
CA GLN A 903 22.66 16.22 -34.05
C GLN A 903 22.27 14.93 -33.32
N LEU A 904 21.58 14.01 -33.98
CA LEU A 904 21.12 12.74 -33.40
C LEU A 904 22.29 11.80 -33.11
N GLU A 905 23.29 11.71 -33.98
CA GLU A 905 24.51 10.93 -33.73
C GLU A 905 25.32 11.50 -32.56
N ALA A 906 25.44 12.82 -32.45
CA ALA A 906 26.07 13.46 -31.30
C ALA A 906 25.28 13.22 -30.00
N GLU A 907 23.96 13.12 -30.05
CA GLU A 907 23.12 12.74 -28.91
C GLU A 907 23.29 11.25 -28.55
N ILE A 908 23.30 10.36 -29.54
CA ILE A 908 23.52 8.92 -29.36
C ILE A 908 24.92 8.67 -28.75
N ARG A 909 25.99 9.29 -29.26
CA ARG A 909 27.34 9.18 -28.67
C ARG A 909 27.37 9.66 -27.22
N LYS A 910 26.67 10.75 -26.89
CA LYS A 910 26.54 11.26 -25.50
C LYS A 910 25.71 10.34 -24.59
N LYS A 911 24.75 9.58 -25.14
CA LYS A 911 23.94 8.60 -24.40
C LYS A 911 24.70 7.28 -24.21
N ASP A 912 25.32 6.74 -25.26
CA ASP A 912 26.14 5.53 -25.18
C ASP A 912 27.32 5.67 -24.21
N ALA A 913 27.99 6.84 -24.21
CA ALA A 913 29.04 7.16 -23.24
C ALA A 913 28.56 7.22 -21.77
N ARG A 914 27.24 7.34 -21.53
CA ARG A 914 26.61 7.25 -20.20
C ARG A 914 26.05 5.85 -19.88
N ILE A 915 25.85 5.01 -20.89
CA ILE A 915 25.29 3.66 -20.74
C ILE A 915 26.38 2.67 -20.29
N GLY A 916 27.59 2.75 -20.87
CA GLY A 916 28.82 2.15 -20.34
C GLY A 916 28.91 0.61 -20.24
N ALA A 917 27.85 -0.12 -20.56
CA ALA A 917 27.76 -1.59 -20.50
C ALA A 917 27.00 -2.16 -21.72
N SER A 918 27.07 -3.49 -21.93
CA SER A 918 26.41 -4.11 -23.09
C SER A 918 24.88 -4.11 -22.95
N THR A 919 24.19 -4.05 -24.09
CA THR A 919 22.73 -3.93 -24.14
C THR A 919 22.00 -5.14 -23.55
N LYS A 920 22.59 -6.35 -23.69
CA LYS A 920 22.03 -7.58 -23.11
C LYS A 920 22.14 -7.60 -21.59
N ASP A 921 23.25 -7.09 -21.05
CA ASP A 921 23.51 -7.15 -19.60
C ASP A 921 22.60 -6.19 -18.85
N ILE A 922 22.30 -5.01 -19.40
CA ILE A 922 21.35 -4.04 -18.83
C ILE A 922 19.92 -4.59 -18.84
N ALA A 923 19.50 -5.22 -19.95
CA ALA A 923 18.19 -5.87 -20.03
C ALA A 923 18.07 -7.02 -19.01
N LYS A 924 19.16 -7.75 -18.78
CA LYS A 924 19.21 -8.82 -17.78
C LYS A 924 19.22 -8.29 -16.34
N ASP A 925 20.05 -7.29 -16.00
CA ASP A 925 20.10 -6.68 -14.66
C ASP A 925 18.72 -6.17 -14.23
N PHE A 926 17.99 -5.52 -15.15
CA PHE A 926 16.62 -5.09 -14.92
C PHE A 926 15.66 -6.28 -14.68
N GLY A 927 15.75 -7.35 -15.48
CA GLY A 927 14.94 -8.57 -15.30
C GLY A 927 15.21 -9.25 -13.97
N ASP A 928 16.48 -9.56 -13.68
CA ASP A 928 16.93 -10.25 -12.47
C ASP A 928 16.53 -9.46 -11.20
N LYS A 929 16.58 -8.12 -11.22
CA LYS A 929 16.14 -7.26 -10.11
C LYS A 929 14.62 -7.12 -10.00
N ALA A 930 13.91 -7.03 -11.12
CA ALA A 930 12.46 -6.97 -11.13
C ALA A 930 11.83 -8.27 -10.60
N GLU A 931 12.40 -9.43 -10.93
CA GLU A 931 11.99 -10.72 -10.35
C GLU A 931 12.27 -10.79 -8.85
N LYS A 932 13.47 -10.40 -8.38
CA LYS A 932 13.81 -10.37 -6.94
C LYS A 932 12.88 -9.47 -6.14
N TYR A 933 12.63 -8.24 -6.59
CA TYR A 933 11.70 -7.31 -5.95
C TYR A 933 10.28 -7.90 -5.88
N LYS A 934 9.81 -8.52 -6.97
CA LYS A 934 8.49 -9.15 -7.05
C LYS A 934 8.37 -10.38 -6.14
N ALA A 935 9.41 -11.20 -6.02
CA ALA A 935 9.46 -12.35 -5.14
C ALA A 935 9.41 -11.94 -3.66
N ALA A 936 10.32 -11.06 -3.23
CA ALA A 936 10.35 -10.55 -1.85
C ALA A 936 9.02 -9.89 -1.44
N LYS A 937 8.42 -9.10 -2.34
CA LYS A 937 7.10 -8.50 -2.12
C LYS A 937 5.97 -9.53 -2.05
N GLY A 938 6.08 -10.66 -2.75
CA GLY A 938 5.16 -11.78 -2.63
C GLY A 938 5.26 -12.46 -1.27
N GLU A 939 6.48 -12.77 -0.84
CA GLU A 939 6.76 -13.38 0.47
C GLU A 939 6.24 -12.53 1.63
N VAL A 940 6.50 -11.21 1.62
CA VAL A 940 5.97 -10.28 2.63
C VAL A 940 4.45 -10.23 2.58
N ALA A 941 3.84 -10.10 1.40
CA ALA A 941 2.38 -10.04 1.28
C ALA A 941 1.68 -11.35 1.69
N ASP A 942 2.36 -12.51 1.69
CA ASP A 942 1.83 -13.76 2.26
C ASP A 942 2.10 -13.86 3.78
N LEU A 943 3.23 -13.36 4.27
CA LEU A 943 3.53 -13.27 5.70
C LEU A 943 2.58 -12.29 6.44
N GLU A 944 2.23 -11.15 5.82
CA GLU A 944 1.23 -10.20 6.31
C GLU A 944 -0.15 -10.86 6.50
N LYS A 945 -0.60 -11.70 5.55
CA LYS A 945 -1.87 -12.44 5.64
C LYS A 945 -1.85 -13.45 6.79
N VAL A 946 -0.73 -14.16 6.95
CA VAL A 946 -0.54 -15.09 8.08
C VAL A 946 -0.54 -14.31 9.40
N HIS A 947 0.12 -13.15 9.46
CA HIS A 947 0.14 -12.32 10.66
C HIS A 947 -1.26 -11.83 11.03
N GLN A 948 -2.02 -11.26 10.08
CA GLN A 948 -3.39 -10.80 10.30
C GLN A 948 -4.33 -11.94 10.73
N ALA A 949 -4.21 -13.13 10.13
CA ALA A 949 -5.00 -14.30 10.52
C ALA A 949 -4.64 -14.81 11.93
N LEU A 950 -3.36 -14.74 12.32
CA LEU A 950 -2.94 -15.02 13.69
C LEU A 950 -3.48 -13.95 14.65
N GLN A 951 -3.42 -12.66 14.31
CA GLN A 951 -3.93 -11.57 15.15
C GLN A 951 -5.42 -11.76 15.44
N GLN A 952 -6.26 -11.93 14.42
CA GLN A 952 -7.68 -12.22 14.60
C GLN A 952 -7.91 -13.47 15.46
N SER A 953 -7.15 -14.55 15.22
CA SER A 953 -7.29 -15.77 16.03
C SER A 953 -6.79 -15.62 17.47
N PHE A 954 -5.90 -14.67 17.77
CA PHE A 954 -5.51 -14.33 19.14
C PHE A 954 -6.60 -13.50 19.84
N GLU A 955 -7.14 -12.49 19.17
CA GLU A 955 -8.21 -11.62 19.69
C GLU A 955 -9.48 -12.43 20.03
N GLU A 956 -9.99 -13.24 19.09
CA GLU A 956 -11.14 -14.13 19.31
C GLU A 956 -10.91 -15.13 20.45
N ARG A 957 -9.66 -15.58 20.66
CA ARG A 957 -9.31 -16.53 21.72
C ARG A 957 -9.21 -15.85 23.08
N MET A 958 -8.68 -14.63 23.14
CA MET A 958 -8.62 -13.82 24.35
C MET A 958 -10.01 -13.39 24.83
N GLU A 959 -10.92 -13.04 23.91
CA GLU A 959 -12.33 -12.78 24.22
C GLU A 959 -12.98 -14.03 24.84
N ARG A 960 -12.84 -15.20 24.21
CA ARG A 960 -13.35 -16.48 24.74
C ARG A 960 -12.74 -16.84 26.09
N TRP A 961 -11.46 -16.59 26.33
CA TRP A 961 -10.82 -16.78 27.64
C TRP A 961 -11.44 -15.88 28.71
N GLY A 962 -11.72 -14.61 28.37
CA GLY A 962 -12.44 -13.68 29.24
C GLY A 962 -13.84 -14.19 29.59
N TYR A 963 -14.59 -14.68 28.59
CA TYR A 963 -15.91 -15.29 28.78
C TYR A 963 -15.85 -16.55 29.64
N PHE A 964 -14.96 -17.52 29.34
CA PHE A 964 -14.81 -18.74 30.13
C PHE A 964 -14.42 -18.43 31.58
N ARG A 965 -13.54 -17.45 31.81
CA ARG A 965 -13.20 -17.02 33.18
C ARG A 965 -14.42 -16.43 33.92
N LYS A 966 -15.20 -15.54 33.30
CA LYS A 966 -16.46 -15.02 33.88
C LYS A 966 -17.43 -16.17 34.18
N TYR A 967 -17.70 -17.01 33.18
CA TYR A 967 -18.62 -18.15 33.26
C TYR A 967 -18.25 -19.11 34.38
N ILE A 968 -17.01 -19.59 34.43
CA ILE A 968 -16.55 -20.54 35.46
C ILE A 968 -16.58 -19.90 36.86
N SER A 969 -16.27 -18.61 37.00
CA SER A 969 -16.42 -17.89 38.28
C SER A 969 -17.87 -17.70 38.72
N VAL A 970 -18.83 -17.56 37.79
CA VAL A 970 -20.26 -17.59 38.09
C VAL A 970 -20.68 -19.01 38.50
N GLN A 971 -20.25 -20.03 37.76
CA GLN A 971 -20.56 -21.43 38.01
C GLN A 971 -20.08 -21.89 39.40
N ALA A 972 -18.83 -21.57 39.75
CA ALA A 972 -18.29 -21.78 41.08
C ALA A 972 -19.01 -20.99 42.17
N ARG A 973 -19.45 -19.74 41.91
CA ARG A 973 -20.23 -18.92 42.85
C ARG A 973 -21.56 -19.58 43.20
N TYR A 974 -22.33 -19.99 42.20
CA TYR A 974 -23.65 -20.59 42.41
C TYR A 974 -23.55 -21.97 43.07
N GLN A 975 -22.72 -22.88 42.51
CA GLN A 975 -22.59 -24.25 43.04
C GLN A 975 -22.04 -24.25 44.47
N PHE A 976 -21.13 -23.30 44.79
CA PHE A 976 -20.67 -23.12 46.17
C PHE A 976 -21.83 -22.80 47.13
N ARG A 977 -22.70 -21.85 46.77
CA ARG A 977 -23.85 -21.47 47.60
C ARG A 977 -24.85 -22.61 47.75
N PHE A 978 -25.11 -23.35 46.67
CA PHE A 978 -25.97 -24.54 46.69
C PHE A 978 -25.46 -25.60 47.69
N LEU A 979 -24.18 -25.99 47.59
CA LEU A 979 -23.56 -26.98 48.48
C LEU A 979 -23.49 -26.55 49.96
N MET A 980 -23.42 -25.24 50.23
CA MET A 980 -23.50 -24.71 51.60
C MET A 980 -24.93 -24.73 52.17
N SER A 981 -25.94 -24.54 51.31
CA SER A 981 -27.35 -24.42 51.73
C SER A 981 -27.92 -25.70 52.36
N GLU A 982 -27.45 -26.88 51.95
CA GLU A 982 -27.81 -28.19 52.54
C GLU A 982 -27.60 -28.25 54.07
N ARG A 983 -26.68 -27.43 54.59
CA ARG A 983 -26.25 -27.40 55.99
C ARG A 983 -26.75 -26.16 56.76
N GLU A 984 -27.79 -25.48 56.29
CA GLU A 984 -28.33 -24.25 56.91
C GLU A 984 -27.24 -23.14 57.10
N CYS A 985 -26.27 -23.09 56.19
CA CYS A 985 -25.19 -22.11 56.17
C CYS A 985 -25.25 -21.32 54.87
N ASP A 986 -25.26 -19.98 54.95
CA ASP A 986 -25.13 -19.16 53.74
C ASP A 986 -23.66 -18.96 53.39
N GLY A 987 -23.36 -18.88 52.10
CA GLY A 987 -22.00 -18.92 51.57
C GLY A 987 -21.82 -18.01 50.36
N LYS A 988 -21.08 -16.91 50.53
CA LYS A 988 -20.73 -15.98 49.45
C LYS A 988 -19.28 -16.20 49.03
N LEU A 989 -19.10 -16.47 47.74
CA LEU A 989 -17.80 -16.58 47.06
C LEU A 989 -17.59 -15.32 46.21
N THR A 990 -16.41 -14.71 46.27
CA THR A 990 -16.13 -13.44 45.58
C THR A 990 -14.80 -13.49 44.85
N PHE A 991 -14.84 -13.32 43.52
CA PHE A 991 -13.68 -13.31 42.64
C PHE A 991 -13.26 -11.87 42.32
N ASP A 992 -12.05 -11.47 42.71
CA ASP A 992 -11.40 -10.28 42.16
C ASP A 992 -10.38 -10.70 41.10
N HIS A 993 -10.83 -10.67 39.85
CA HIS A 993 -10.03 -10.99 38.67
C HIS A 993 -8.97 -9.94 38.30
N LYS A 994 -8.98 -8.75 38.93
CA LYS A 994 -7.99 -7.68 38.69
C LYS A 994 -6.82 -7.79 39.68
N ARG A 995 -7.11 -8.15 40.93
CA ARG A 995 -6.11 -8.35 42.00
C ARG A 995 -5.65 -9.80 42.15
N GLY A 996 -6.36 -10.77 41.55
CA GLY A 996 -6.05 -12.19 41.62
C GLY A 996 -6.38 -12.79 42.98
N ILE A 997 -7.57 -12.49 43.52
CA ILE A 997 -8.00 -12.84 44.88
C ILE A 997 -9.34 -13.59 44.81
N LEU A 998 -9.45 -14.70 45.55
CA LEU A 998 -10.69 -15.47 45.71
C LEU A 998 -11.09 -15.48 47.18
N GLN A 999 -12.00 -14.58 47.56
CA GLN A 999 -12.52 -14.49 48.92
C GLN A 999 -13.69 -15.45 49.13
N LEU A 1000 -13.73 -16.02 50.34
CA LEU A 1000 -14.78 -16.92 50.81
C LEU A 1000 -15.35 -16.36 52.12
N ARG A 1001 -16.68 -16.23 52.20
CA ARG A 1001 -17.43 -15.80 53.39
C ARG A 1001 -18.54 -16.81 53.70
N VAL A 1002 -18.75 -17.09 54.97
CA VAL A 1002 -19.70 -18.11 55.46
C VAL A 1002 -20.42 -17.57 56.69
N GLN A 1003 -21.73 -17.74 56.77
CA GLN A 1003 -22.54 -17.35 57.92
C GLN A 1003 -23.56 -18.45 58.30
N PRO A 1004 -23.60 -18.91 59.57
CA PRO A 1004 -24.64 -19.82 60.04
C PRO A 1004 -26.02 -19.14 60.03
N SER A 1005 -27.02 -19.75 59.39
CA SER A 1005 -28.35 -19.14 59.22
C SER A 1005 -29.09 -18.89 60.55
N GLN A 1006 -28.67 -19.56 61.62
CA GLN A 1006 -29.27 -19.47 62.95
C GLN A 1006 -28.74 -18.29 63.82
N GLN A 1007 -27.76 -17.50 63.34
CA GLN A 1007 -27.28 -16.29 64.04
C GLN A 1007 -27.27 -15.05 63.12
N ALA A 1008 -28.45 -14.49 62.91
CA ALA A 1008 -28.65 -13.19 62.27
C ALA A 1008 -28.35 -12.03 63.24
N THR A 1009 -27.07 -11.80 63.54
CA THR A 1009 -26.58 -10.59 64.21
C THR A 1009 -25.48 -9.94 63.38
N ASP A 1010 -25.45 -8.61 63.37
CA ASP A 1010 -24.84 -7.77 62.32
C ASP A 1010 -23.29 -7.64 62.40
N THR A 1011 -22.60 -8.76 62.59
CA THR A 1011 -21.12 -8.82 62.69
C THR A 1011 -20.55 -9.90 61.77
N GLN A 1012 -20.28 -9.49 60.52
CA GLN A 1012 -19.71 -10.31 59.46
C GLN A 1012 -18.40 -11.00 59.91
N ARG A 1013 -18.29 -12.32 59.71
CA ARG A 1013 -17.09 -13.10 60.07
C ARG A 1013 -16.29 -13.51 58.83
N ASN A 1014 -15.01 -13.15 58.82
CA ASN A 1014 -14.04 -13.67 57.85
C ASN A 1014 -13.64 -15.11 58.18
N THR A 1015 -13.12 -15.87 57.22
CA THR A 1015 -12.67 -17.28 57.40
C THR A 1015 -11.56 -17.50 58.45
N LYS A 1016 -11.02 -16.43 59.06
CA LYS A 1016 -10.10 -16.47 60.20
C LYS A 1016 -10.80 -16.57 61.57
N THR A 1017 -12.12 -16.39 61.65
CA THR A 1017 -12.93 -16.45 62.89
C THR A 1017 -14.07 -17.47 62.85
N LEU A 1018 -14.00 -18.43 61.91
CA LEU A 1018 -14.86 -19.63 61.86
C LEU A 1018 -14.29 -20.75 62.73
N SER A 1019 -15.13 -21.71 63.12
CA SER A 1019 -14.71 -22.97 63.70
C SER A 1019 -13.87 -23.80 62.71
N GLY A 1020 -12.91 -24.58 63.20
CA GLY A 1020 -12.05 -25.42 62.35
C GLY A 1020 -12.82 -26.39 61.45
N GLY A 1021 -13.96 -26.89 61.94
CA GLY A 1021 -14.87 -27.74 61.16
C GLY A 1021 -15.65 -26.99 60.07
N GLU A 1022 -16.13 -25.77 60.37
CA GLU A 1022 -16.84 -24.91 59.41
C GLU A 1022 -15.91 -24.48 58.27
N LYS A 1023 -14.68 -24.10 58.61
CA LYS A 1023 -13.62 -23.77 57.65
C LYS A 1023 -13.37 -24.95 56.72
N SER A 1024 -13.07 -26.13 57.27
CA SER A 1024 -12.78 -27.36 56.51
C SER A 1024 -13.94 -27.75 55.57
N PHE A 1025 -15.18 -27.69 56.06
CA PHE A 1025 -16.38 -27.94 55.27
C PHE A 1025 -16.50 -26.95 54.10
N SER A 1026 -16.34 -25.65 54.36
CA SER A 1026 -16.42 -24.61 53.32
C SER A 1026 -15.35 -24.75 52.23
N GLN A 1027 -14.18 -25.31 52.54
CA GLN A 1027 -13.17 -25.57 51.51
C GLN A 1027 -13.46 -26.85 50.71
N ILE A 1028 -14.17 -27.83 51.26
CA ILE A 1028 -14.67 -28.98 50.48
C ILE A 1028 -15.83 -28.57 49.57
N CYS A 1029 -16.75 -27.72 50.03
CA CYS A 1029 -17.78 -27.15 49.13
C CYS A 1029 -17.15 -26.32 48.01
N LEU A 1030 -16.03 -25.62 48.26
CA LEU A 1030 -15.26 -24.94 47.21
C LEU A 1030 -14.58 -25.94 46.26
N LEU A 1031 -13.95 -27.01 46.77
CA LEU A 1031 -13.33 -28.05 45.96
C LEU A 1031 -14.35 -28.71 45.00
N LEU A 1032 -15.53 -29.06 45.51
CA LEU A 1032 -16.64 -29.62 44.75
C LEU A 1032 -17.17 -28.63 43.70
N ALA A 1033 -17.39 -27.36 44.07
CA ALA A 1033 -17.84 -26.31 43.15
C ALA A 1033 -16.84 -25.99 42.03
N LEU A 1034 -15.54 -26.26 42.24
CA LEU A 1034 -14.52 -26.16 41.20
C LEU A 1034 -14.42 -27.43 40.35
N TRP A 1035 -14.68 -28.61 40.91
CA TRP A 1035 -14.64 -29.88 40.18
C TRP A 1035 -15.68 -29.98 39.06
N GLU A 1036 -16.85 -29.36 39.19
CA GLU A 1036 -17.87 -29.35 38.13
C GLU A 1036 -17.37 -28.69 36.84
N ALA A 1037 -16.53 -27.65 36.97
CA ALA A 1037 -15.88 -26.98 35.83
C ALA A 1037 -14.60 -27.70 35.33
N MET A 1038 -14.24 -28.85 35.90
CA MET A 1038 -13.02 -29.59 35.54
C MET A 1038 -13.33 -30.85 34.71
N GLY A 1039 -12.95 -30.84 33.45
CA GLY A 1039 -13.20 -31.93 32.48
C GLY A 1039 -12.35 -33.20 32.64
N SER A 1040 -11.69 -33.43 33.78
CA SER A 1040 -10.89 -34.65 33.99
C SER A 1040 -11.80 -35.86 34.24
N PRO A 1041 -11.67 -36.97 33.49
CA PRO A 1041 -12.55 -38.15 33.61
C PRO A 1041 -12.28 -38.99 34.86
N PHE A 1042 -11.21 -38.72 35.59
CA PHE A 1042 -11.00 -39.25 36.94
C PHE A 1042 -10.44 -38.17 37.89
N ARG A 1043 -10.62 -38.39 39.19
CA ARG A 1043 -10.10 -37.57 40.29
C ARG A 1043 -9.56 -38.51 41.38
N CYS A 1044 -8.53 -38.11 42.11
CA CYS A 1044 -7.88 -38.95 43.14
C CYS A 1044 -7.55 -38.15 44.40
N LEU A 1045 -7.84 -38.73 45.57
CA LEU A 1045 -7.68 -38.09 46.89
C LEU A 1045 -6.86 -39.01 47.81
N ASP A 1046 -5.81 -38.49 48.45
CA ASP A 1046 -4.93 -39.23 49.36
C ASP A 1046 -4.98 -38.59 50.76
N GLU A 1047 -5.64 -39.27 51.71
CA GLU A 1047 -5.74 -38.90 53.13
C GLU A 1047 -6.22 -37.44 53.39
N PHE A 1048 -7.01 -36.87 52.46
CA PHE A 1048 -7.54 -35.50 52.50
C PHE A 1048 -8.41 -35.21 53.74
N ASP A 1049 -9.02 -36.25 54.29
CA ASP A 1049 -9.98 -36.24 55.39
C ASP A 1049 -9.29 -36.32 56.79
N VAL A 1050 -7.98 -36.53 56.83
CA VAL A 1050 -7.17 -36.54 58.07
C VAL A 1050 -7.12 -35.16 58.75
N PHE A 1051 -7.37 -34.08 58.00
CA PHE A 1051 -7.39 -32.71 58.53
C PHE A 1051 -8.78 -32.24 59.00
N MET A 1052 -9.78 -33.13 59.01
CA MET A 1052 -11.17 -32.84 59.41
C MET A 1052 -11.53 -33.50 60.74
N ASP A 1053 -12.46 -32.89 61.49
CA ASP A 1053 -13.11 -33.57 62.61
C ASP A 1053 -14.08 -34.67 62.12
N ALA A 1054 -14.45 -35.58 63.03
CA ALA A 1054 -15.25 -36.76 62.71
C ALA A 1054 -16.65 -36.45 62.15
N VAL A 1055 -17.25 -35.31 62.50
CA VAL A 1055 -18.59 -34.92 62.04
C VAL A 1055 -18.50 -34.37 60.61
N ASN A 1056 -17.58 -33.43 60.38
CA ASN A 1056 -17.37 -32.85 59.05
C ASN A 1056 -16.79 -33.88 58.07
N ARG A 1057 -16.01 -34.87 58.54
CA ARG A 1057 -15.57 -36.03 57.76
C ARG A 1057 -16.75 -36.84 57.22
N GLY A 1058 -17.73 -37.18 58.07
CA GLY A 1058 -18.93 -37.90 57.65
C GLY A 1058 -19.76 -37.15 56.60
N VAL A 1059 -19.99 -35.85 56.81
CA VAL A 1059 -20.75 -35.02 55.87
C VAL A 1059 -19.99 -34.79 54.55
N SER A 1060 -18.69 -34.51 54.61
CA SER A 1060 -17.86 -34.28 53.41
C SER A 1060 -17.74 -35.53 52.55
N MET A 1061 -17.60 -36.71 53.18
CA MET A 1061 -17.70 -37.99 52.47
C MET A 1061 -19.09 -38.16 51.86
N GLY A 1062 -20.17 -37.84 52.58
CA GLY A 1062 -21.54 -37.85 52.04
C GLY A 1062 -21.72 -36.97 50.79
N LEU A 1063 -21.16 -35.76 50.79
CA LEU A 1063 -21.22 -34.83 49.64
C LEU A 1063 -20.36 -35.27 48.44
N ILE A 1064 -19.30 -36.05 48.66
CA ILE A 1064 -18.51 -36.67 47.57
C ILE A 1064 -19.19 -37.95 47.05
N VAL A 1065 -19.84 -38.70 47.95
CA VAL A 1065 -20.49 -39.99 47.66
C VAL A 1065 -21.83 -39.81 46.96
N SER A 1066 -22.68 -38.85 47.37
CA SER A 1066 -24.04 -38.73 46.84
C SER A 1066 -24.05 -38.47 45.32
N PRO A 1067 -23.29 -37.50 44.76
CA PRO A 1067 -23.24 -37.26 43.30
C PRO A 1067 -22.53 -38.37 42.50
N ALA A 1068 -21.99 -39.40 43.17
CA ALA A 1068 -21.39 -40.57 42.52
C ALA A 1068 -22.37 -41.76 42.43
N PHE A 1069 -23.58 -41.64 42.99
CA PHE A 1069 -24.61 -42.70 43.02
C PHE A 1069 -26.03 -42.21 42.64
N SER A 1070 -26.17 -40.98 42.14
CA SER A 1070 -27.42 -40.34 41.67
C SER A 1070 -27.25 -39.69 40.31
#